data_AF-A0AAV9NWW8-F1
#
_entry.id   AF-A0AAV9NWW8-F1
#
_cell.length_a   1.000
_cell.length_b   1.000
_cell.length_c   1.000
_cell.angle_alpha   90.00
_cell.angle_beta   90.00
_cell.angle_gamma   90.00
#
_symmetry.space_group_name_H-M   'P 1'
#
loop_
_entity.id
_entity.type
_entity.pdbx_description
1 polymer ?
#
loop_
_entity_poly.entity_id
_entity_poly.type
_entity_poly.pdbx_seq_one_letter_code
_entity_poly.pdbx_strand_id
1 'polypeptide(L)'
;MDDHICLICHESKDPSKARFAHVRLGLDEPPEPVLCKCKDPIKIITSIRDKIDAAATVTNSIPSTLMDSLAEMNIDTAHIDSVGSRPTREVELRLQGDLPKLAFKKMEKGLFENSTTRRIRERACICWTGPDTNWNAKVRMRSNGEATMKVSKSRAKVVPGYILAISDEYRFSGRIMHVQRDVEMNEIRSVLRVRGVDVNIIARKYESEDKVSYAAEFEIEGKVTNSIVRSVLCLALGTIGTISSMTREIDSEFMRDVRSNDHVVIDVPDVTGYSGIFLAKADGMKVYVFCYRFGYVVTVTDPHLSIVTCMVTVTHGDLPEMTATPDVVLAEMMMDGSLVYIDTLAMNSDGKLPKSMNASVCQVTGERPPFIYRKSWDRLPSKVELDLEPMPNDGVVLTNKFRTMRLKQPTIDLLYMDGKLNGIDNGIITEVTDGSPEMEEDTVYEMDLVKDKETGEIKVVKPRQRPLKKLPNSMDVIKRAIASANADVNTNMVLFDITSMSFSMRERVYQMAQAKAPSTKKLIVTFGVGRFQEWKQMLSNGFSYIAIDPELNYSDLEKRAKRVRILPYDFSTNFNTQVLSISSGAQTVLWAKCTSEYFIRKAMPTMIMARQGIPAVFSFSISYHVQVISMLRTEGVATFGCGFVHDSMSGTVGREPVTMTVKNASRGTSKEVVSTFGKSTYVEPFVKMSTVKGLVLVKDSMPDLWERVDSNTAEIMDRAVIMYS
;
A
#
# COMPACT_ATOMS: atom_id res chain seq x y z
N MET A 1 -32.13 25.31 -24.09
CA MET A 1 -32.29 24.00 -23.42
C MET A 1 -31.21 23.12 -23.99
N ASP A 2 -30.23 22.77 -23.17
CA ASP A 2 -29.01 22.12 -23.66
C ASP A 2 -29.30 20.64 -23.94
N ASP A 3 -29.44 20.31 -25.24
CA ASP A 3 -29.81 18.98 -25.76
C ASP A 3 -28.82 17.87 -25.40
N HIS A 4 -27.68 18.23 -24.84
CA HIS A 4 -26.52 17.39 -24.57
C HIS A 4 -26.59 16.69 -23.21
N ILE A 5 -27.59 16.98 -22.36
CA ILE A 5 -27.78 16.31 -21.06
C ILE A 5 -29.07 15.49 -21.07
N CYS A 6 -28.98 14.24 -20.61
CA CYS A 6 -30.13 13.35 -20.49
C CYS A 6 -31.06 13.83 -19.38
N LEU A 7 -32.32 14.13 -19.71
CA LEU A 7 -33.30 14.67 -18.77
C LEU A 7 -33.73 13.68 -17.66
N ILE A 8 -33.39 12.39 -17.79
CA ILE A 8 -33.77 11.35 -16.83
C ILE A 8 -32.68 11.13 -15.78
N CYS A 9 -31.40 11.18 -16.17
CA CYS A 9 -30.28 10.90 -15.28
C CYS A 9 -29.32 12.07 -15.08
N HIS A 10 -29.56 13.20 -15.73
CA HIS A 10 -28.74 14.41 -15.71
C HIS A 10 -27.27 14.23 -16.14
N GLU A 11 -26.97 13.12 -16.82
CA GLU A 11 -25.64 12.84 -17.38
C GLU A 11 -25.51 13.33 -18.82
N SER A 12 -24.29 13.63 -19.25
CA SER A 12 -23.99 14.03 -20.62
C SER A 12 -24.30 12.89 -21.62
N LYS A 13 -25.03 13.21 -22.70
CA LYS A 13 -25.29 12.30 -23.84
C LYS A 13 -24.07 12.15 -24.76
N ASP A 14 -23.02 12.95 -24.56
CA ASP A 14 -21.72 12.82 -25.22
C ASP A 14 -21.00 11.53 -24.76
N PRO A 15 -20.75 10.55 -25.66
CA PRO A 15 -20.13 9.26 -25.32
C PRO A 15 -18.74 9.37 -24.68
N SER A 16 -18.03 10.49 -24.89
CA SER A 16 -16.71 10.73 -24.31
C SER A 16 -16.75 11.08 -22.81
N LYS A 17 -17.93 11.43 -22.28
CA LYS A 17 -18.15 11.87 -20.89
C LYS A 17 -19.07 10.94 -20.09
N ALA A 18 -19.67 9.93 -20.73
CA ALA A 18 -20.59 9.00 -20.09
C ALA A 18 -19.84 7.87 -19.33
N ARG A 19 -20.35 7.48 -18.16
CA ARG A 19 -19.84 6.32 -17.41
C ARG A 19 -20.25 4.99 -18.07
N PHE A 20 -19.28 4.21 -18.52
CA PHE A 20 -19.48 2.84 -18.99
C PHE A 20 -19.47 1.86 -17.81
N ALA A 21 -20.33 0.85 -17.84
CA ALA A 21 -20.32 -0.26 -16.89
C ALA A 21 -19.96 -1.56 -17.62
N HIS A 22 -18.98 -2.30 -17.11
CA HIS A 22 -18.58 -3.62 -17.62
C HIS A 22 -19.19 -4.71 -16.74
N VAL A 23 -19.74 -5.77 -17.35
CA VAL A 23 -20.11 -7.01 -16.67
C VAL A 23 -19.18 -8.12 -17.15
N ARG A 24 -18.53 -8.81 -16.21
CA ARG A 24 -17.66 -9.97 -16.46
C ARG A 24 -18.47 -11.26 -16.43
N LEU A 25 -18.34 -12.09 -17.47
CA LEU A 25 -18.68 -13.50 -17.45
C LEU A 25 -17.56 -14.28 -18.14
N GLY A 26 -16.88 -15.17 -17.41
CA GLY A 26 -15.92 -16.14 -17.96
C GLY A 26 -14.54 -15.60 -18.36
N LEU A 27 -13.51 -16.43 -18.16
CA LEU A 27 -12.13 -16.23 -18.59
C LEU A 27 -12.00 -16.89 -19.97
N ASP A 28 -11.63 -16.12 -21.00
CA ASP A 28 -10.80 -16.50 -22.17
C ASP A 28 -11.09 -15.74 -23.49
N GLU A 29 -11.96 -14.72 -23.52
CA GLU A 29 -12.05 -13.78 -24.68
C GLU A 29 -12.12 -12.29 -24.25
N PRO A 30 -11.61 -11.34 -25.06
CA PRO A 30 -11.67 -9.91 -24.74
C PRO A 30 -13.10 -9.34 -24.86
N PRO A 31 -13.49 -8.38 -23.99
CA PRO A 31 -14.84 -7.85 -23.94
C PRO A 31 -15.17 -6.96 -25.16
N GLU A 32 -16.30 -7.22 -25.82
CA GLU A 32 -16.91 -6.25 -26.74
C GLU A 32 -17.76 -5.20 -26.00
N PRO A 33 -17.75 -3.93 -26.44
CA PRO A 33 -18.48 -2.85 -25.79
C PRO A 33 -19.97 -2.91 -26.14
N VAL A 34 -20.81 -3.28 -25.16
CA VAL A 34 -22.27 -3.21 -25.32
C VAL A 34 -22.89 -2.54 -24.11
N LEU A 35 -23.04 -1.21 -24.16
CA LEU A 35 -24.20 -0.42 -23.68
C LEU A 35 -23.80 1.02 -23.35
N CYS A 36 -24.33 1.96 -24.14
CA CYS A 36 -24.59 3.33 -23.69
C CYS A 36 -25.98 3.33 -23.03
N LYS A 37 -26.13 3.90 -21.82
CA LYS A 37 -27.40 3.97 -21.06
C LYS A 37 -28.49 4.85 -21.70
N CYS A 38 -28.32 5.28 -22.95
CA CYS A 38 -29.21 6.22 -23.64
C CYS A 38 -29.88 5.64 -24.89
N LYS A 39 -30.20 4.34 -24.95
CA LYS A 39 -31.07 3.82 -26.02
C LYS A 39 -32.53 3.95 -25.62
N ASP A 40 -33.35 4.31 -26.63
CA ASP A 40 -34.82 4.29 -26.58
C ASP A 40 -35.29 2.98 -25.90
N PRO A 41 -36.11 3.06 -24.84
CA PRO A 41 -36.66 1.89 -24.15
C PRO A 41 -37.27 0.87 -25.11
N ILE A 42 -37.89 1.32 -26.20
CA ILE A 42 -38.45 0.43 -27.22
C ILE A 42 -37.34 -0.32 -27.93
N LYS A 43 -36.23 0.33 -28.33
CA LYS A 43 -35.08 -0.35 -28.96
C LYS A 43 -34.31 -1.24 -27.99
N ILE A 44 -34.34 -0.94 -26.69
CA ILE A 44 -33.80 -1.82 -25.64
C ILE A 44 -34.68 -3.04 -25.47
N ILE A 45 -36.00 -2.87 -25.41
CA ILE A 45 -36.96 -3.96 -25.34
C ILE A 45 -36.89 -4.80 -26.62
N THR A 46 -36.78 -4.19 -27.80
CA THR A 46 -36.58 -4.92 -29.07
C THR A 46 -35.23 -5.62 -29.07
N SER A 47 -34.13 -5.02 -28.62
CA SER A 47 -32.83 -5.72 -28.57
C SER A 47 -32.79 -6.84 -27.53
N ILE A 48 -33.51 -6.70 -26.41
CA ILE A 48 -33.67 -7.76 -25.41
C ILE A 48 -34.58 -8.84 -26.00
N ARG A 49 -35.66 -8.47 -26.70
CA ARG A 49 -36.56 -9.39 -27.39
C ARG A 49 -35.84 -10.13 -28.50
N ASP A 50 -35.04 -9.48 -29.33
CA ASP A 50 -34.23 -10.08 -30.39
C ASP A 50 -33.14 -10.98 -29.81
N LYS A 51 -32.58 -10.66 -28.63
CA LYS A 51 -31.62 -11.54 -27.92
C LYS A 51 -32.31 -12.70 -27.21
N ILE A 52 -33.52 -12.51 -26.70
CA ILE A 52 -34.37 -13.56 -26.14
C ILE A 52 -34.88 -14.45 -27.26
N ASP A 53 -35.20 -13.90 -28.43
CA ASP A 53 -35.66 -14.61 -29.62
C ASP A 53 -34.49 -15.30 -30.29
N ALA A 54 -33.28 -14.72 -30.31
CA ALA A 54 -32.07 -15.40 -30.76
C ALA A 54 -31.66 -16.51 -29.78
N ALA A 55 -31.73 -16.26 -28.47
CA ALA A 55 -31.49 -17.29 -27.45
C ALA A 55 -32.58 -18.38 -27.49
N ALA A 56 -33.85 -18.03 -27.71
CA ALA A 56 -34.96 -18.96 -27.87
C ALA A 56 -34.88 -19.68 -29.21
N THR A 57 -34.35 -19.06 -30.27
CA THR A 57 -34.08 -19.74 -31.54
C THR A 57 -32.95 -20.73 -31.33
N VAL A 58 -31.89 -20.39 -30.59
CA VAL A 58 -30.84 -21.34 -30.15
C VAL A 58 -31.41 -22.44 -29.25
N THR A 59 -32.34 -22.12 -28.33
CA THR A 59 -32.96 -23.07 -27.39
C THR A 59 -33.98 -23.99 -28.08
N ASN A 60 -34.68 -23.49 -29.11
CA ASN A 60 -35.67 -24.22 -29.90
C ASN A 60 -35.03 -24.93 -31.11
N SER A 61 -33.81 -24.56 -31.52
CA SER A 61 -33.00 -25.27 -32.52
C SER A 61 -32.05 -26.29 -31.90
N ILE A 62 -32.00 -26.39 -30.57
CA ILE A 62 -31.29 -27.46 -29.88
C ILE A 62 -32.14 -28.74 -30.03
N PRO A 63 -31.67 -29.75 -30.78
CA PRO A 63 -32.36 -31.03 -30.83
C PRO A 63 -32.39 -31.61 -29.41
N SER A 64 -33.41 -32.41 -29.08
CA SER A 64 -33.52 -33.06 -27.75
C SER A 64 -32.25 -33.81 -27.33
N THR A 65 -31.40 -34.19 -28.29
CA THR A 65 -30.09 -34.82 -28.09
C THR A 65 -28.99 -33.91 -27.53
N LEU A 66 -29.10 -32.57 -27.55
CA LEU A 66 -28.13 -31.67 -26.89
C LEU A 66 -28.50 -31.39 -25.42
N MET A 67 -29.78 -31.56 -25.04
CA MET A 67 -30.15 -31.62 -23.61
C MET A 67 -29.54 -32.86 -22.95
N ASP A 68 -29.42 -33.96 -23.71
CA ASP A 68 -28.66 -35.14 -23.29
C ASP A 68 -27.15 -34.86 -23.21
N SER A 69 -26.58 -33.93 -24.00
CA SER A 69 -25.16 -33.52 -23.87
C SER A 69 -24.92 -32.44 -22.80
N LEU A 70 -25.94 -31.66 -22.40
CA LEU A 70 -25.88 -30.84 -21.18
C LEU A 70 -26.00 -31.71 -19.92
N ALA A 71 -26.64 -32.88 -20.00
CA ALA A 71 -26.53 -33.92 -18.98
C ALA A 71 -25.09 -34.45 -18.86
N GLU A 72 -24.28 -34.41 -19.93
CA GLU A 72 -22.83 -34.68 -19.87
C GLU A 72 -22.01 -33.52 -19.26
N MET A 73 -22.50 -32.27 -19.30
CA MET A 73 -21.87 -31.14 -18.60
C MET A 73 -22.04 -31.22 -17.08
N ASN A 74 -22.78 -32.21 -16.57
CA ASN A 74 -22.67 -32.64 -15.18
C ASN A 74 -23.01 -31.48 -14.23
N ILE A 75 -24.01 -30.66 -14.58
CA ILE A 75 -24.42 -29.50 -13.76
C ILE A 75 -25.57 -29.93 -12.86
N ASP A 76 -25.47 -29.63 -11.57
CA ASP A 76 -26.55 -29.86 -10.61
C ASP A 76 -27.81 -29.12 -11.06
N THR A 77 -28.87 -29.84 -11.41
CA THR A 77 -30.13 -29.28 -11.91
C THR A 77 -31.31 -29.61 -11.00
N ALA A 78 -32.16 -28.62 -10.75
CA ALA A 78 -33.46 -28.80 -10.12
C ALA A 78 -34.59 -28.46 -11.11
N HIS A 79 -35.68 -29.19 -11.03
CA HIS A 79 -36.94 -28.84 -11.67
C HIS A 79 -37.85 -28.21 -10.62
N ILE A 80 -38.32 -26.99 -10.86
CA ILE A 80 -39.18 -26.25 -9.95
C ILE A 80 -40.60 -26.23 -10.52
N ASP A 81 -41.52 -26.97 -9.88
CA ASP A 81 -42.94 -27.04 -10.25
C ASP A 81 -43.68 -25.77 -9.82
N SER A 82 -43.44 -25.31 -8.59
CA SER A 82 -43.99 -24.05 -8.10
C SER A 82 -43.16 -23.47 -6.96
N VAL A 83 -43.18 -22.14 -6.82
CA VAL A 83 -42.53 -21.39 -5.74
C VAL A 83 -43.60 -20.78 -4.85
N GLY A 84 -43.43 -20.86 -3.53
CA GLY A 84 -44.34 -20.27 -2.56
C GLY A 84 -44.45 -18.76 -2.76
N SER A 85 -45.65 -18.21 -2.56
CA SER A 85 -45.94 -16.80 -2.83
C SER A 85 -45.38 -15.82 -1.79
N ARG A 86 -44.95 -16.32 -0.62
CA ARG A 86 -44.43 -15.50 0.49
C ARG A 86 -43.03 -15.96 0.85
N PRO A 87 -41.98 -15.19 0.54
CA PRO A 87 -40.65 -15.49 1.04
C PRO A 87 -40.54 -15.21 2.54
N THR A 88 -39.71 -15.99 3.20
CA THR A 88 -39.14 -15.63 4.50
C THR A 88 -37.91 -14.78 4.25
N ARG A 89 -37.87 -13.57 4.79
CA ARG A 89 -36.68 -12.72 4.70
C ARG A 89 -35.68 -13.13 5.79
N GLU A 90 -34.48 -13.47 5.36
CA GLU A 90 -33.36 -13.80 6.22
C GLU A 90 -32.32 -12.67 6.19
N VAL A 91 -31.82 -12.30 7.36
CA VAL A 91 -30.68 -11.39 7.50
C VAL A 91 -29.55 -12.12 8.19
N GLU A 92 -28.41 -12.18 7.53
CA GLU A 92 -27.25 -12.94 7.99
C GLU A 92 -26.02 -12.07 8.01
N LEU A 93 -25.22 -12.21 9.08
CA LEU A 93 -23.84 -11.72 9.10
C LEU A 93 -22.90 -12.90 8.81
N ARG A 94 -22.39 -12.97 7.59
CA ARG A 94 -21.53 -14.06 7.09
C ARG A 94 -20.06 -13.74 7.30
N LEU A 95 -19.31 -14.74 7.76
CA LEU A 95 -17.86 -14.65 7.98
C LEU A 95 -17.10 -15.05 6.71
N GLN A 96 -15.94 -14.43 6.48
CA GLN A 96 -15.08 -14.67 5.33
C GLN A 96 -13.61 -14.94 5.72
N GLY A 97 -12.84 -15.45 4.75
CA GLY A 97 -11.43 -15.77 4.93
C GLY A 97 -11.24 -16.90 5.93
N ASP A 98 -10.39 -16.68 6.93
CA ASP A 98 -10.11 -17.67 7.98
C ASP A 98 -11.10 -17.61 9.16
N LEU A 99 -11.98 -16.59 9.21
CA LEU A 99 -12.95 -16.42 10.30
C LEU A 99 -13.93 -17.58 10.44
N PRO A 100 -14.48 -18.18 9.37
CA PRO A 100 -15.34 -19.36 9.50
C PRO A 100 -14.67 -20.54 10.21
N LYS A 101 -13.39 -20.80 9.90
CA LYS A 101 -12.61 -21.85 10.54
C LYS A 101 -12.37 -21.55 12.02
N LEU A 102 -12.06 -20.29 12.33
CA LEU A 102 -11.88 -19.84 13.71
C LEU A 102 -13.18 -19.95 14.52
N ALA A 103 -14.31 -19.53 13.94
CA ALA A 103 -15.62 -19.65 14.55
C ALA A 103 -15.98 -21.11 14.83
N PHE A 104 -15.84 -22.00 13.83
CA PHE A 104 -16.08 -23.43 14.02
C PHE A 104 -15.26 -24.01 15.18
N LYS A 105 -13.95 -23.76 15.20
CA LYS A 105 -13.06 -24.24 16.27
C LYS A 105 -13.40 -23.68 17.65
N LYS A 106 -13.83 -22.41 17.73
CA LYS A 106 -14.24 -21.80 19.00
C LYS A 106 -15.57 -22.40 19.48
N MET A 107 -16.53 -22.60 18.58
CA MET A 107 -17.81 -23.25 18.90
C MET A 107 -17.62 -24.70 19.35
N GLU A 108 -16.75 -25.45 18.68
CA GLU A 108 -16.38 -26.83 19.06
C GLU A 108 -15.77 -26.90 20.48
N LYS A 109 -15.08 -25.84 20.90
CA LYS A 109 -14.53 -25.70 22.26
C LYS A 109 -15.54 -25.18 23.30
N GLY A 110 -16.82 -25.03 22.93
CA GLY A 110 -17.86 -24.57 23.84
C GLY A 110 -17.93 -23.06 24.04
N LEU A 111 -17.47 -22.25 23.06
CA LEU A 111 -17.57 -20.78 23.14
C LEU A 111 -19.00 -20.29 23.40
N PHE A 112 -20.00 -20.95 22.81
CA PHE A 112 -21.40 -20.64 23.05
C PHE A 112 -22.07 -21.79 23.78
N GLU A 113 -22.75 -21.45 24.87
CA GLU A 113 -23.57 -22.36 25.64
C GLU A 113 -24.67 -22.97 24.76
N ASN A 114 -25.14 -24.17 25.13
CA ASN A 114 -26.23 -24.88 24.45
C ASN A 114 -26.00 -25.12 22.95
N SER A 115 -24.74 -25.23 22.52
CA SER A 115 -24.42 -25.60 21.15
C SER A 115 -24.84 -27.05 20.85
N THR A 116 -25.45 -27.25 19.70
CA THR A 116 -25.83 -28.57 19.19
C THR A 116 -25.02 -28.87 17.94
N THR A 117 -24.42 -30.06 17.91
CA THR A 117 -23.67 -30.54 16.74
C THR A 117 -24.53 -31.52 15.97
N ARG A 118 -24.64 -31.33 14.65
CA ARG A 118 -25.41 -32.19 13.76
C ARG A 118 -24.58 -32.50 12.52
N ARG A 119 -24.61 -33.76 12.08
CA ARG A 119 -24.11 -34.14 10.76
C ARG A 119 -25.25 -33.95 9.76
N ILE A 120 -25.02 -33.09 8.77
CA ILE A 120 -26.01 -32.75 7.75
C ILE A 120 -25.46 -33.20 6.40
N ARG A 121 -26.35 -33.72 5.58
CA ARG A 121 -26.10 -34.06 4.18
C ARG A 121 -26.94 -33.11 3.34
N GLU A 122 -26.30 -32.14 2.69
CA GLU A 122 -26.99 -31.15 1.85
C GLU A 122 -26.69 -31.44 0.38
N ARG A 123 -27.75 -31.38 -0.43
CA ARG A 123 -27.67 -31.44 -1.87
C ARG A 123 -27.86 -30.02 -2.39
N ALA A 124 -26.74 -29.39 -2.76
CA ALA A 124 -26.76 -28.06 -3.35
C ALA A 124 -26.96 -28.18 -4.86
N CYS A 125 -27.71 -27.25 -5.43
CA CYS A 125 -27.95 -27.20 -6.87
C CYS A 125 -27.74 -25.78 -7.38
N ILE A 126 -27.02 -25.64 -8.51
CA ILE A 126 -26.53 -24.37 -9.04
C ILE A 126 -27.43 -23.85 -10.17
N CYS A 127 -28.18 -24.73 -10.85
CA CYS A 127 -29.06 -24.36 -11.97
C CYS A 127 -30.45 -24.99 -11.80
N TRP A 128 -31.51 -24.34 -12.25
CA TRP A 128 -32.84 -24.98 -12.32
C TRP A 128 -33.58 -24.61 -13.60
N THR A 129 -34.56 -25.43 -13.94
CA THR A 129 -35.51 -25.21 -15.02
C THR A 129 -36.89 -24.90 -14.42
N GLY A 130 -37.52 -23.82 -14.87
CA GLY A 130 -38.80 -23.29 -14.35
C GLY A 130 -39.21 -21.98 -15.07
N PRO A 131 -40.41 -21.43 -14.80
CA PRO A 131 -40.97 -20.31 -15.57
C PRO A 131 -40.19 -18.99 -15.45
N ASP A 132 -39.43 -18.78 -14.37
CA ASP A 132 -38.53 -17.63 -14.17
C ASP A 132 -37.13 -18.12 -13.79
N THR A 133 -36.12 -17.83 -14.60
CA THR A 133 -34.71 -18.13 -14.30
C THR A 133 -34.10 -16.98 -13.51
N ASN A 134 -33.62 -17.24 -12.28
CA ASN A 134 -32.84 -16.28 -11.52
C ASN A 134 -31.43 -16.83 -11.30
N TRP A 135 -30.42 -16.25 -11.94
CA TRP A 135 -29.06 -16.79 -11.90
C TRP A 135 -28.39 -16.65 -10.51
N ASN A 136 -29.07 -16.01 -9.54
CA ASN A 136 -28.57 -15.75 -8.19
C ASN A 136 -29.29 -16.52 -7.07
N ALA A 137 -30.27 -17.39 -7.36
CA ALA A 137 -30.85 -18.22 -6.31
C ALA A 137 -30.06 -19.51 -6.10
N LYS A 138 -30.15 -20.03 -4.88
CA LYS A 138 -29.58 -21.32 -4.50
C LYS A 138 -30.71 -22.22 -4.05
N VAL A 139 -30.80 -23.39 -4.67
CA VAL A 139 -31.78 -24.41 -4.30
C VAL A 139 -31.13 -25.33 -3.27
N ARG A 140 -31.86 -25.60 -2.19
CA ARG A 140 -31.44 -26.45 -1.07
C ARG A 140 -32.52 -27.47 -0.77
N MET A 141 -32.12 -28.71 -0.54
CA MET A 141 -32.99 -29.72 0.07
C MET A 141 -32.49 -30.02 1.47
N ARG A 142 -33.33 -29.75 2.46
CA ARG A 142 -33.06 -30.01 3.87
C ARG A 142 -33.25 -31.49 4.19
N SER A 143 -32.65 -31.95 5.29
CA SER A 143 -32.73 -33.37 5.72
C SER A 143 -34.15 -33.84 6.07
N ASN A 144 -35.06 -32.91 6.37
CA ASN A 144 -36.49 -33.18 6.55
C ASN A 144 -37.28 -33.27 5.22
N GLY A 145 -36.59 -33.18 4.07
CA GLY A 145 -37.21 -33.19 2.74
C GLY A 145 -37.75 -31.84 2.29
N GLU A 146 -37.64 -30.78 3.10
CA GLU A 146 -38.08 -29.43 2.73
C GLU A 146 -37.15 -28.86 1.65
N ALA A 147 -37.74 -28.46 0.52
CA ALA A 147 -37.02 -27.85 -0.58
C ALA A 147 -37.19 -26.33 -0.53
N THR A 148 -36.09 -25.60 -0.40
CA THR A 148 -36.07 -24.14 -0.34
C THR A 148 -35.21 -23.52 -1.44
N MET A 149 -35.61 -22.35 -1.89
CA MET A 149 -34.91 -21.54 -2.87
C MET A 149 -34.54 -20.21 -2.21
N LYS A 150 -33.23 -19.98 -2.03
CA LYS A 150 -32.71 -18.78 -1.39
C LYS A 150 -32.21 -17.78 -2.43
N VAL A 151 -32.89 -16.65 -2.54
CA VAL A 151 -32.56 -15.56 -3.47
C VAL A 151 -31.80 -14.47 -2.72
N SER A 152 -30.53 -14.24 -3.07
CA SER A 152 -29.77 -13.13 -2.47
C SER A 152 -30.31 -11.78 -2.97
N LYS A 153 -30.70 -10.89 -2.06
CA LYS A 153 -31.21 -9.54 -2.38
C LYS A 153 -30.09 -8.50 -2.33
N SER A 154 -29.30 -8.52 -1.27
CA SER A 154 -28.17 -7.61 -1.12
C SER A 154 -27.05 -8.28 -0.32
N ARG A 155 -25.83 -7.81 -0.58
CA ARG A 155 -24.64 -8.15 0.20
C ARG A 155 -23.82 -6.87 0.36
N ALA A 156 -23.44 -6.56 1.58
CA ALA A 156 -22.58 -5.42 1.88
C ALA A 156 -21.43 -5.90 2.76
N LYS A 157 -20.20 -5.54 2.39
CA LYS A 157 -19.06 -5.69 3.31
C LYS A 157 -19.17 -4.64 4.38
N VAL A 158 -19.38 -5.04 5.63
CA VAL A 158 -19.63 -4.10 6.72
C VAL A 158 -18.39 -3.86 7.57
N VAL A 159 -17.55 -4.89 7.74
CA VAL A 159 -16.31 -4.87 8.53
C VAL A 159 -15.34 -5.88 7.89
N PRO A 160 -14.01 -5.77 8.04
CA PRO A 160 -13.08 -6.74 7.48
C PRO A 160 -13.41 -8.19 7.86
N GLY A 161 -13.70 -9.01 6.86
CA GLY A 161 -14.11 -10.41 7.05
C GLY A 161 -15.60 -10.65 7.33
N TYR A 162 -16.43 -9.62 7.36
CA TYR A 162 -17.87 -9.72 7.64
C TYR A 162 -18.72 -9.15 6.51
N ILE A 163 -19.65 -9.96 6.02
CA ILE A 163 -20.64 -9.58 5.01
C ILE A 163 -22.03 -9.65 5.60
N LEU A 164 -22.73 -8.52 5.60
CA LEU A 164 -24.16 -8.50 5.84
C LEU A 164 -24.88 -8.94 4.55
N ALA A 165 -25.61 -10.03 4.61
CA ALA A 165 -26.39 -10.58 3.51
C ALA A 165 -27.88 -10.54 3.86
N ILE A 166 -28.68 -10.04 2.92
CA ILE A 166 -30.14 -10.12 2.99
C ILE A 166 -30.59 -11.03 1.86
N SER A 167 -31.42 -12.00 2.19
CA SER A 167 -31.97 -12.96 1.25
C SER A 167 -33.44 -13.21 1.51
N ASP A 168 -34.15 -13.57 0.45
CA ASP A 168 -35.51 -14.08 0.54
C ASP A 168 -35.45 -15.59 0.29
N GLU A 169 -35.89 -16.39 1.27
CA GLU A 169 -36.02 -17.84 1.16
C GLU A 169 -37.46 -18.20 0.82
N TYR A 170 -37.64 -18.91 -0.30
CA TYR A 170 -38.94 -19.39 -0.76
C TYR A 170 -39.00 -20.90 -0.56
N ARG A 171 -40.12 -21.41 -0.07
CA ARG A 171 -40.43 -22.85 -0.25
C ARG A 171 -40.72 -23.09 -1.72
N PHE A 172 -40.30 -24.21 -2.27
CA PHE A 172 -40.71 -24.62 -3.60
C PHE A 172 -41.12 -26.09 -3.61
N SER A 173 -41.97 -26.45 -4.56
CA SER A 173 -42.24 -27.85 -4.91
C SER A 173 -41.55 -28.15 -6.22
N GLY A 174 -40.94 -29.32 -6.32
CA GLY A 174 -40.07 -29.68 -7.41
C GLY A 174 -39.23 -30.91 -7.09
N ARG A 175 -38.34 -31.28 -8.01
CA ARG A 175 -37.42 -32.41 -7.84
C ARG A 175 -36.01 -31.96 -8.19
N ILE A 176 -35.03 -32.37 -7.40
CA ILE A 176 -33.63 -32.23 -7.81
C ILE A 176 -33.33 -33.36 -8.78
N MET A 177 -33.03 -32.99 -10.03
CA MET A 177 -32.83 -33.90 -11.14
C MET A 177 -31.43 -34.50 -11.14
N HIS A 178 -30.42 -33.69 -10.78
CA HIS A 178 -29.02 -34.12 -10.74
C HIS A 178 -28.25 -33.48 -9.57
N VAL A 179 -27.41 -34.28 -8.90
CA VAL A 179 -26.53 -33.84 -7.80
C VAL A 179 -25.17 -34.52 -7.95
N GLN A 180 -24.16 -33.78 -8.40
CA GLN A 180 -22.76 -34.16 -8.43
C GLN A 180 -22.12 -34.18 -7.05
N ARG A 181 -22.50 -33.24 -6.18
CA ARG A 181 -21.83 -33.05 -4.89
C ARG A 181 -22.79 -33.27 -3.75
N ASP A 182 -22.74 -34.49 -3.24
CA ASP A 182 -23.31 -34.80 -1.95
C ASP A 182 -22.27 -34.43 -0.88
N VAL A 183 -22.49 -33.31 -0.21
CA VAL A 183 -21.50 -32.78 0.75
C VAL A 183 -21.93 -33.19 2.15
N GLU A 184 -21.10 -33.99 2.79
CA GLU A 184 -21.21 -34.18 4.23
C GLU A 184 -20.63 -32.95 4.94
N MET A 185 -21.41 -32.42 5.87
CA MET A 185 -20.96 -31.33 6.71
C MET A 185 -21.27 -31.60 8.18
N ASN A 186 -20.37 -31.11 9.03
CA ASN A 186 -20.61 -31.00 10.45
C ASN A 186 -21.05 -29.57 10.73
N GLU A 187 -22.28 -29.41 11.22
CA GLU A 187 -22.84 -28.12 11.64
C GLU A 187 -22.84 -28.04 13.17
N ILE A 188 -22.34 -26.94 13.71
CA ILE A 188 -22.52 -26.56 15.10
C ILE A 188 -23.43 -25.34 15.12
N ARG A 189 -24.56 -25.44 15.82
CA ARG A 189 -25.55 -24.37 15.95
C ARG A 189 -25.76 -24.02 17.42
N SER A 190 -25.74 -22.73 17.74
CA SER A 190 -26.16 -22.19 19.04
C SER A 190 -27.16 -21.04 18.81
N VAL A 191 -27.98 -20.74 19.81
CA VAL A 191 -28.95 -19.63 19.77
C VAL A 191 -28.61 -18.68 20.89
N LEU A 192 -28.42 -17.41 20.55
CA LEU A 192 -28.11 -16.35 21.51
C LEU A 192 -29.14 -15.23 21.39
N ARG A 193 -29.61 -14.73 22.53
CA ARG A 193 -30.60 -13.65 22.56
C ARG A 193 -29.91 -12.29 22.63
N VAL A 194 -29.96 -11.52 21.55
CA VAL A 194 -29.39 -10.17 21.45
C VAL A 194 -30.51 -9.15 21.48
N ARG A 195 -30.60 -8.36 22.55
CA ARG A 195 -31.65 -7.31 22.73
C ARG A 195 -33.07 -7.86 22.51
N GLY A 196 -33.34 -9.06 23.00
CA GLY A 196 -34.64 -9.72 22.91
C GLY A 196 -34.90 -10.46 21.58
N VAL A 197 -33.99 -10.37 20.61
CA VAL A 197 -34.06 -11.08 19.33
C VAL A 197 -33.15 -12.29 19.35
N ASP A 198 -33.65 -13.43 18.88
CA ASP A 198 -32.89 -14.66 18.79
C ASP A 198 -31.98 -14.62 17.56
N VAL A 199 -30.71 -14.97 17.79
CA VAL A 199 -29.65 -14.97 16.78
C VAL A 199 -29.06 -16.37 16.74
N ASN A 200 -29.24 -17.05 15.61
CA ASN A 200 -28.63 -18.35 15.38
C ASN A 200 -27.19 -18.16 14.94
N ILE A 201 -26.26 -18.72 15.71
CA ILE A 201 -24.85 -18.76 15.37
C ILE A 201 -24.60 -20.13 14.76
N ILE A 202 -24.23 -20.15 13.49
CA ILE A 202 -24.09 -21.39 12.72
C ILE A 202 -22.67 -21.44 12.18
N ALA A 203 -21.94 -22.51 12.49
CA ALA A 203 -20.64 -22.82 11.90
C ALA A 203 -20.65 -24.21 11.26
N ARG A 204 -20.18 -24.30 10.03
CA ARG A 204 -20.18 -25.51 9.21
C ARG A 204 -18.77 -25.84 8.78
N LYS A 205 -18.40 -27.11 8.90
CA LYS A 205 -17.19 -27.71 8.32
C LYS A 205 -17.63 -28.68 7.23
N TYR A 206 -17.24 -28.39 6.00
CA TYR A 206 -17.49 -29.26 4.84
C TYR A 206 -16.27 -30.13 4.62
N GLU A 207 -16.50 -31.43 4.53
CA GLU A 207 -15.47 -32.42 4.23
C GLU A 207 -15.79 -33.03 2.86
N SER A 208 -14.84 -32.87 1.94
CA SER A 208 -14.83 -33.55 0.64
C SER A 208 -13.52 -34.32 0.54
N GLU A 209 -13.46 -35.33 -0.34
CA GLU A 209 -12.32 -36.25 -0.47
C GLU A 209 -10.97 -35.52 -0.52
N ASP A 210 -10.90 -34.36 -1.19
CA ASP A 210 -9.65 -33.62 -1.38
C ASP A 210 -9.55 -32.30 -0.60
N LYS A 211 -10.63 -31.81 0.02
CA LYS A 211 -10.68 -30.46 0.58
C LYS A 211 -11.57 -30.34 1.81
N VAL A 212 -11.06 -29.62 2.80
CA VAL A 212 -11.82 -29.14 3.96
C VAL A 212 -12.10 -27.65 3.79
N SER A 213 -13.36 -27.25 3.89
CA SER A 213 -13.76 -25.84 3.87
C SER A 213 -14.68 -25.51 5.03
N TYR A 214 -14.81 -24.22 5.33
CA TYR A 214 -15.57 -23.74 6.49
C TYR A 214 -16.51 -22.61 6.06
N ALA A 215 -17.70 -22.57 6.64
CA ALA A 215 -18.61 -21.42 6.57
C ALA A 215 -19.11 -21.10 7.98
N ALA A 216 -19.33 -19.83 8.28
CA ALA A 216 -19.97 -19.43 9.52
C ALA A 216 -20.80 -18.17 9.31
N GLU A 217 -21.93 -18.09 10.00
CA GLU A 217 -22.87 -16.98 9.91
C GLU A 217 -23.64 -16.77 11.21
N PHE A 218 -24.06 -15.52 11.44
CA PHE A 218 -25.02 -15.15 12.47
C PHE A 218 -26.33 -14.79 11.77
N GLU A 219 -27.33 -15.67 11.88
CA GLU A 219 -28.65 -15.49 11.30
C GLU A 219 -29.57 -14.83 12.34
N ILE A 220 -30.17 -13.69 11.99
CA ILE A 220 -30.98 -12.87 12.90
C ILE A 220 -32.46 -13.15 12.64
N GLU A 221 -33.16 -13.69 13.62
CA GLU A 221 -34.59 -14.01 13.48
C GLU A 221 -35.49 -12.79 13.76
N GLY A 222 -36.70 -12.80 13.20
CA GLY A 222 -37.74 -11.81 13.51
C GLY A 222 -37.47 -10.40 12.96
N LYS A 223 -37.86 -9.37 13.73
CA LYS A 223 -37.80 -7.96 13.27
C LYS A 223 -36.39 -7.41 13.41
N VAL A 224 -35.66 -7.39 12.30
CA VAL A 224 -34.28 -6.88 12.24
C VAL A 224 -34.27 -5.35 12.16
N THR A 225 -33.51 -4.71 13.04
CA THR A 225 -33.21 -3.27 13.00
C THR A 225 -31.70 -3.06 12.89
N ASN A 226 -31.25 -1.89 12.39
CA ASN A 226 -29.82 -1.55 12.32
C ASN A 226 -29.12 -1.68 13.68
N SER A 227 -29.83 -1.37 14.77
CA SER A 227 -29.31 -1.50 16.13
C SER A 227 -29.06 -2.96 16.54
N ILE A 228 -29.93 -3.88 16.12
CA ILE A 228 -29.74 -5.33 16.34
C ILE A 228 -28.56 -5.82 15.52
N VAL A 229 -28.50 -5.46 14.22
CA VAL A 229 -27.38 -5.85 13.34
C VAL A 229 -26.03 -5.38 13.90
N ARG A 230 -25.94 -4.12 14.34
CA ARG A 230 -24.74 -3.57 15.00
C ARG A 230 -24.39 -4.34 16.27
N SER A 231 -25.38 -4.68 17.10
CA SER A 231 -25.16 -5.45 18.33
C SER A 231 -24.63 -6.87 18.05
N VAL A 232 -25.18 -7.54 17.02
CA VAL A 232 -24.71 -8.85 16.55
C VAL A 232 -23.30 -8.75 15.99
N LEU A 233 -23.00 -7.70 15.22
CA LEU A 233 -21.67 -7.45 14.67
C LEU A 233 -20.64 -7.17 15.78
N CYS A 234 -20.96 -6.34 16.78
CA CYS A 234 -20.11 -6.11 17.95
C CYS A 234 -19.82 -7.41 18.70
N LEU A 235 -20.85 -8.25 18.92
CA LEU A 235 -20.69 -9.55 19.55
C LEU A 235 -19.80 -10.48 18.72
N ALA A 236 -20.03 -10.56 17.40
CA ALA A 236 -19.24 -11.40 16.51
C ALA A 236 -17.77 -10.98 16.50
N LEU A 237 -17.48 -9.67 16.44
CA LEU A 237 -16.12 -9.14 16.53
C LEU A 237 -15.45 -9.45 17.87
N GLY A 238 -16.14 -9.23 18.99
CA GLY A 238 -15.59 -9.49 20.33
C GLY A 238 -15.32 -10.97 20.60
N THR A 239 -16.16 -11.86 20.07
CA THR A 239 -16.06 -13.30 20.31
C THR A 239 -15.19 -14.03 19.29
N ILE A 240 -15.34 -13.75 18.00
CA ILE A 240 -14.64 -14.44 16.91
C ILE A 240 -13.34 -13.71 16.56
N GLY A 241 -13.39 -12.39 16.40
CA GLY A 241 -12.29 -11.54 15.96
C GLY A 241 -12.53 -10.94 14.57
N THR A 242 -11.47 -10.50 13.91
CA THR A 242 -11.49 -9.96 12.54
C THR A 242 -10.40 -10.65 11.70
N ILE A 243 -10.41 -10.46 10.38
CA ILE A 243 -9.25 -10.88 9.57
C ILE A 243 -8.00 -10.14 10.06
N SER A 244 -6.83 -10.74 9.86
CA SER A 244 -5.57 -10.20 10.41
C SER A 244 -5.05 -8.96 9.68
N SER A 245 -5.60 -8.61 8.51
CA SER A 245 -5.04 -7.60 7.61
C SER A 245 -6.11 -6.81 6.86
N MET A 246 -5.93 -5.49 6.76
CA MET A 246 -6.76 -4.58 5.96
C MET A 246 -6.40 -4.52 4.46
N THR A 247 -5.24 -5.04 4.06
CA THR A 247 -4.64 -4.72 2.74
C THR A 247 -5.52 -5.12 1.54
N ARG A 248 -6.44 -6.07 1.71
CA ARG A 248 -7.37 -6.50 0.66
C ARG A 248 -8.65 -5.66 0.56
N GLU A 249 -8.91 -4.85 1.57
CA GLU A 249 -10.15 -4.08 1.70
C GLU A 249 -9.96 -2.60 1.34
N ILE A 250 -8.73 -2.09 1.42
CA ILE A 250 -8.39 -0.72 1.04
C ILE A 250 -7.78 -0.69 -0.36
N ASP A 251 -8.13 0.33 -1.13
CA ASP A 251 -7.51 0.55 -2.44
C ASP A 251 -5.99 0.80 -2.30
N SER A 252 -5.21 0.10 -3.14
CA SER A 252 -3.75 0.14 -3.04
C SER A 252 -3.14 1.46 -3.50
N GLU A 253 -3.79 2.16 -4.43
CA GLU A 253 -3.36 3.47 -4.90
C GLU A 253 -3.70 4.54 -3.85
N PHE A 254 -4.89 4.47 -3.26
CA PHE A 254 -5.27 5.30 -2.12
C PHE A 254 -4.29 5.15 -0.95
N MET A 255 -3.91 3.92 -0.56
CA MET A 255 -2.92 3.73 0.51
C MET A 255 -1.52 4.21 0.15
N ARG A 256 -1.15 4.18 -1.13
CA ARG A 256 0.12 4.76 -1.59
C ARG A 256 0.11 6.27 -1.36
N ASP A 257 -1.00 6.93 -1.68
CA ASP A 257 -1.17 8.37 -1.48
C ASP A 257 -1.18 8.72 0.02
N VAL A 258 -1.94 7.98 0.84
CA VAL A 258 -1.93 8.12 2.32
C VAL A 258 -0.52 8.00 2.90
N ARG A 259 0.24 6.97 2.49
CA ARG A 259 1.61 6.75 2.96
C ARG A 259 2.58 7.83 2.47
N SER A 260 2.29 8.48 1.36
CA SER A 260 3.09 9.62 0.87
C SER A 260 2.87 10.90 1.68
N ASN A 261 1.73 11.01 2.36
CA ASN A 261 1.44 12.10 3.29
C ASN A 261 2.08 11.89 4.67
N ASP A 262 2.33 10.63 5.06
CA ASP A 262 2.98 10.31 6.33
C ASP A 262 4.37 10.97 6.43
N HIS A 263 4.55 11.81 7.45
CA HIS A 263 5.74 12.63 7.59
C HIS A 263 6.99 11.80 7.89
N VAL A 264 8.08 12.15 7.22
CA VAL A 264 9.40 11.66 7.60
C VAL A 264 9.75 12.26 8.95
N VAL A 265 9.96 11.40 9.94
CA VAL A 265 10.47 11.77 11.26
C VAL A 265 12.00 11.74 11.20
N ILE A 266 12.62 12.84 11.57
CA ILE A 266 14.08 12.99 11.55
C ILE A 266 14.58 13.15 12.97
N ASP A 267 15.58 12.35 13.36
CA ASP A 267 16.25 12.54 14.64
C ASP A 267 17.27 13.67 14.52
N VAL A 268 17.12 14.67 15.39
CA VAL A 268 18.04 15.81 15.48
C VAL A 268 18.55 15.97 16.92
N PRO A 269 19.85 16.20 17.12
CA PRO A 269 20.42 16.42 18.46
C PRO A 269 20.06 17.80 19.02
N ASP A 270 19.70 18.75 18.16
CA ASP A 270 19.36 20.12 18.51
C ASP A 270 18.30 20.65 17.54
N VAL A 271 17.37 21.43 18.09
CA VAL A 271 16.24 22.08 17.43
C VAL A 271 16.33 23.61 17.50
N THR A 272 17.47 24.13 17.98
CA THR A 272 17.77 25.57 17.95
C THR A 272 17.88 26.04 16.50
N GLY A 273 17.23 27.16 16.17
CA GLY A 273 17.18 27.72 14.82
C GLY A 273 16.02 27.24 13.94
N TYR A 274 15.23 26.29 14.43
CA TYR A 274 14.04 25.82 13.71
C TYR A 274 12.78 26.53 14.20
N SER A 275 11.91 26.89 13.26
CA SER A 275 10.56 27.36 13.56
C SER A 275 9.56 26.22 13.42
N GLY A 276 8.59 26.15 14.33
CA GLY A 276 7.56 25.14 14.33
C GLY A 276 6.84 25.06 15.67
N ILE A 277 6.05 24.00 15.81
CA ILE A 277 5.29 23.67 17.01
C ILE A 277 5.95 22.49 17.70
N PHE A 278 6.34 22.68 18.95
CA PHE A 278 6.84 21.63 19.82
C PHE A 278 5.66 20.86 20.43
N LEU A 279 5.80 19.54 20.49
CA LEU A 279 4.85 18.61 21.08
C LEU A 279 5.63 17.58 21.90
N ALA A 280 5.02 17.05 22.96
CA ALA A 280 5.57 15.89 23.64
C ALA A 280 5.56 14.68 22.68
N LYS A 281 6.64 13.91 22.66
CA LYS A 281 6.71 12.67 21.91
C LYS A 281 6.07 11.55 22.75
N ALA A 282 4.97 10.97 22.28
CA ALA A 282 4.40 9.85 23.02
C ALA A 282 5.33 8.62 22.89
N ASP A 283 5.39 7.83 23.96
CA ASP A 283 6.10 6.55 23.96
C ASP A 283 5.12 5.42 23.58
N GLY A 284 4.63 5.48 22.34
CA GLY A 284 3.60 4.58 21.82
C GLY A 284 4.00 3.90 20.50
N MET A 285 3.16 2.95 20.08
CA MET A 285 3.28 2.33 18.77
C MET A 285 2.57 3.17 17.71
N LYS A 286 3.27 3.57 16.65
CA LYS A 286 2.67 4.28 15.51
C LYS A 286 1.65 3.40 14.77
N VAL A 287 0.42 3.88 14.65
CA VAL A 287 -0.72 3.17 14.05
C VAL A 287 -1.48 4.04 13.04
N TYR A 288 -2.14 3.40 12.08
CA TYR A 288 -3.19 4.02 11.28
C TYR A 288 -4.56 3.73 11.90
N VAL A 289 -5.44 4.73 11.91
CA VAL A 289 -6.83 4.63 12.34
C VAL A 289 -7.71 4.92 11.12
N PHE A 290 -8.29 3.87 10.55
CA PHE A 290 -9.25 3.94 9.45
C PHE A 290 -10.63 4.25 10.02
N CYS A 291 -11.12 5.46 9.79
CA CYS A 291 -12.39 5.93 10.30
C CYS A 291 -13.49 5.69 9.26
N TYR A 292 -14.48 4.88 9.64
CA TYR A 292 -15.64 4.54 8.84
C TYR A 292 -16.90 5.10 9.50
N ARG A 293 -18.00 5.16 8.74
CA ARG A 293 -19.31 5.53 9.31
C ARG A 293 -19.88 4.49 10.29
N PHE A 294 -19.38 3.26 10.28
CA PHE A 294 -19.80 2.23 11.23
C PHE A 294 -18.95 2.20 12.51
N GLY A 295 -17.81 2.89 12.53
CA GLY A 295 -16.79 2.75 13.57
C GLY A 295 -15.37 2.92 13.00
N TYR A 296 -14.39 2.23 13.56
CA TYR A 296 -12.99 2.42 13.16
C TYR A 296 -12.16 1.15 13.27
N VAL A 297 -11.09 1.09 12.47
CA VAL A 297 -10.09 0.00 12.49
C VAL A 297 -8.72 0.59 12.76
N VAL A 298 -8.01 0.07 13.75
CA VAL A 298 -6.64 0.46 14.10
C VAL A 298 -5.68 -0.60 13.55
N THR A 299 -4.68 -0.18 12.80
CA THR A 299 -3.65 -1.06 12.23
C THR A 299 -2.26 -0.59 12.56
N VAL A 300 -1.31 -1.53 12.56
CA VAL A 300 0.12 -1.19 12.48
C VAL A 300 0.38 -0.52 11.12
N THR A 301 1.36 0.38 11.08
CA THR A 301 1.80 1.08 9.85
C THR A 301 2.62 0.21 8.90
N ASP A 302 2.57 -1.12 9.06
CA ASP A 302 3.30 -2.06 8.24
C ASP A 302 2.71 -2.20 6.81
N PRO A 303 3.43 -2.83 5.86
CA PRO A 303 2.93 -3.03 4.50
C PRO A 303 1.62 -3.81 4.41
N HIS A 304 1.35 -4.70 5.38
CA HIS A 304 0.19 -5.57 5.45
C HIS A 304 -1.00 -4.94 6.19
N LEU A 305 -0.83 -3.77 6.80
CA LEU A 305 -1.84 -3.11 7.62
C LEU A 305 -2.42 -4.09 8.65
N SER A 306 -1.54 -4.72 9.43
CA SER A 306 -1.92 -5.69 10.45
C SER A 306 -2.89 -5.08 11.44
N ILE A 307 -4.07 -5.68 11.60
CA ILE A 307 -5.14 -5.13 12.43
C ILE A 307 -4.80 -5.36 13.91
N VAL A 308 -4.82 -4.28 14.69
CA VAL A 308 -4.65 -4.30 16.14
C VAL A 308 -6.00 -4.40 16.83
N THR A 309 -6.93 -3.50 16.48
CA THR A 309 -8.28 -3.48 17.03
C THR A 309 -9.28 -2.98 15.99
N CYS A 310 -10.53 -3.41 16.13
CA CYS A 310 -11.64 -3.01 15.28
C CYS A 310 -12.85 -2.75 16.18
N MET A 311 -13.43 -1.56 16.05
CA MET A 311 -14.54 -1.09 16.88
C MET A 311 -15.71 -0.68 16.01
N VAL A 312 -16.91 -1.13 16.38
CA VAL A 312 -18.17 -0.78 15.72
C VAL A 312 -19.00 0.04 16.69
N THR A 313 -19.44 1.22 16.27
CA THR A 313 -20.27 2.09 17.10
C THR A 313 -21.73 1.64 17.05
N VAL A 314 -22.49 1.93 18.10
CA VAL A 314 -23.91 1.54 18.22
C VAL A 314 -24.84 2.67 17.79
N THR A 315 -24.36 3.62 16.97
CA THR A 315 -25.17 4.76 16.53
C THR A 315 -26.38 4.32 15.70
N HIS A 316 -27.47 5.10 15.80
CA HIS A 316 -28.78 4.75 15.23
C HIS A 316 -28.87 4.85 13.68
N GLY A 317 -27.76 5.21 13.01
CA GLY A 317 -27.72 5.32 11.56
C GLY A 317 -27.69 3.97 10.83
N ASP A 318 -27.88 4.03 9.52
CA ASP A 318 -27.63 2.89 8.63
C ASP A 318 -26.22 2.34 8.82
N LEU A 319 -26.04 1.07 8.46
CA LEU A 319 -24.74 0.42 8.45
C LEU A 319 -24.21 0.48 7.01
N PRO A 320 -23.48 1.55 6.61
CA PRO A 320 -23.02 1.68 5.25
C PRO A 320 -21.96 0.62 4.94
N GLU A 321 -21.84 0.32 3.66
CA GLU A 321 -20.77 -0.52 3.17
C GLU A 321 -19.40 0.11 3.46
N MET A 322 -18.43 -0.74 3.79
CA MET A 322 -17.04 -0.37 3.97
C MET A 322 -16.49 0.17 2.64
N THR A 323 -16.03 1.42 2.67
CA THR A 323 -15.40 2.05 1.50
C THR A 323 -13.94 1.61 1.37
N ALA A 324 -13.44 1.49 0.14
CA ALA A 324 -12.03 1.25 -0.13
C ALA A 324 -11.14 2.48 0.11
N THR A 325 -11.75 3.65 0.36
CA THR A 325 -11.09 4.96 0.54
C THR A 325 -11.63 5.67 1.79
N PRO A 326 -11.46 5.11 2.99
CA PRO A 326 -11.94 5.72 4.25
C PRO A 326 -11.12 6.94 4.66
N ASP A 327 -11.59 7.66 5.66
CA ASP A 327 -10.75 8.67 6.32
C ASP A 327 -9.63 7.96 7.09
N VAL A 328 -8.41 8.50 7.05
CA VAL A 328 -7.24 7.90 7.69
C VAL A 328 -6.58 8.90 8.62
N VAL A 329 -6.49 8.53 9.89
CA VAL A 329 -5.81 9.28 10.94
C VAL A 329 -4.53 8.53 11.33
N LEU A 330 -3.45 9.27 11.53
CA LEU A 330 -2.23 8.78 12.11
C LEU A 330 -2.24 9.04 13.62
N ALA A 331 -1.91 8.01 14.39
CA ALA A 331 -1.88 8.08 15.84
C ALA A 331 -0.72 7.27 16.44
N GLU A 332 -0.41 7.54 17.70
CA GLU A 332 0.44 6.70 18.55
C GLU A 332 -0.44 5.99 19.59
N MET A 333 -0.37 4.67 19.63
CA MET A 333 -1.12 3.84 20.56
C MET A 333 -0.25 3.51 21.77
N MET A 334 -0.73 3.90 22.95
CA MET A 334 -0.06 3.64 24.23
C MET A 334 -0.29 2.19 24.68
N MET A 335 0.46 1.75 25.70
CA MET A 335 0.33 0.38 26.24
C MET A 335 -1.06 0.07 26.80
N ASP A 336 -1.79 1.07 27.28
CA ASP A 336 -3.16 0.93 27.78
C ASP A 336 -4.23 0.95 26.66
N GLY A 337 -3.80 1.09 25.39
CA GLY A 337 -4.67 1.16 24.22
C GLY A 337 -5.22 2.56 23.91
N SER A 338 -4.89 3.57 24.73
CA SER A 338 -5.24 4.96 24.41
C SER A 338 -4.51 5.43 23.15
N LEU A 339 -5.16 6.33 22.39
CA LEU A 339 -4.66 6.81 21.10
C LEU A 339 -4.32 8.29 21.18
N VAL A 340 -3.06 8.62 20.93
CA VAL A 340 -2.55 9.98 20.84
C VAL A 340 -2.61 10.43 19.39
N TYR A 341 -3.34 11.51 19.12
CA TYR A 341 -3.47 12.04 17.76
C TYR A 341 -2.14 12.61 17.25
N ILE A 342 -1.78 12.25 16.01
CA ILE A 342 -0.62 12.81 15.31
C ILE A 342 -1.07 13.69 14.16
N ASP A 343 -1.81 13.14 13.19
CA ASP A 343 -2.19 13.85 11.97
C ASP A 343 -3.38 13.20 11.25
N THR A 344 -4.01 13.91 10.32
CA THR A 344 -5.04 13.37 9.41
C THR A 344 -4.46 13.24 8.01
N LEU A 345 -4.28 12.01 7.54
CA LEU A 345 -3.60 11.71 6.28
C LEU A 345 -4.54 11.62 5.07
N ALA A 346 -5.82 11.30 5.32
CA ALA A 346 -6.86 11.26 4.29
C ALA A 346 -8.23 11.61 4.87
N MET A 347 -9.06 12.28 4.07
CA MET A 347 -10.40 12.69 4.44
C MET A 347 -11.30 12.77 3.21
N ASN A 348 -12.57 12.37 3.34
CA ASN A 348 -13.56 12.36 2.26
C ASN A 348 -13.09 11.59 1.02
N SER A 349 -12.42 10.45 1.24
CA SER A 349 -11.80 9.64 0.18
C SER A 349 -10.67 10.29 -0.61
N ASP A 350 -10.18 11.45 -0.17
CA ASP A 350 -8.98 12.07 -0.74
C ASP A 350 -7.73 11.64 0.04
N GLY A 351 -6.87 10.87 -0.62
CA GLY A 351 -5.58 10.43 -0.10
C GLY A 351 -4.47 11.47 -0.28
N LYS A 352 -4.75 12.64 -0.87
CA LYS A 352 -3.79 13.70 -1.18
C LYS A 352 -4.11 14.99 -0.44
N LEU A 353 -4.41 14.87 0.85
CA LEU A 353 -4.62 16.05 1.67
C LEU A 353 -3.39 16.96 1.63
N PRO A 354 -3.56 18.28 1.46
CA PRO A 354 -2.49 19.24 1.66
C PRO A 354 -1.93 19.03 3.07
N LYS A 355 -0.60 19.01 3.20
CA LYS A 355 0.07 18.87 4.49
C LYS A 355 -0.28 20.06 5.39
N SER A 356 -1.29 19.91 6.24
CA SER A 356 -1.64 20.91 7.24
C SER A 356 -1.23 20.42 8.63
N MET A 357 0.07 20.53 8.95
CA MET A 357 0.63 20.05 10.24
C MET A 357 0.17 20.84 11.48
N ASN A 358 -0.79 21.77 11.34
CA ASN A 358 -1.20 22.67 12.42
C ASN A 358 -2.55 22.31 13.05
N ALA A 359 -3.12 21.15 12.72
CA ALA A 359 -4.35 20.73 13.36
C ALA A 359 -4.03 20.15 14.74
N SER A 360 -4.25 20.93 15.81
CA SER A 360 -4.23 20.41 17.18
C SER A 360 -5.37 19.42 17.47
N VAL A 361 -6.32 19.29 16.53
CA VAL A 361 -7.52 18.48 16.66
C VAL A 361 -7.78 17.73 15.35
N CYS A 362 -8.23 16.48 15.46
CA CYS A 362 -8.59 15.66 14.31
C CYS A 362 -9.78 16.27 13.57
N GLN A 363 -9.66 16.42 12.25
CA GLN A 363 -10.71 17.04 11.40
C GLN A 363 -11.79 16.04 10.94
N VAL A 364 -11.54 14.73 11.12
CA VAL A 364 -12.49 13.68 10.74
C VAL A 364 -13.80 13.88 11.51
N THR A 365 -14.88 14.03 10.76
CA THR A 365 -16.25 14.23 11.29
C THR A 365 -17.00 12.91 11.51
N GLY A 366 -16.50 11.81 10.95
CA GLY A 366 -17.06 10.47 11.10
C GLY A 366 -16.82 9.84 12.48
N GLU A 367 -17.26 8.59 12.63
CA GLU A 367 -17.01 7.80 13.84
C GLU A 367 -15.50 7.57 13.99
N ARG A 368 -14.98 7.89 15.18
CA ARG A 368 -13.55 7.85 15.48
C ARG A 368 -13.33 7.50 16.94
N PRO A 369 -12.16 6.94 17.29
CA PRO A 369 -11.84 6.72 18.69
C PRO A 369 -11.72 8.04 19.46
N PRO A 370 -11.85 8.02 20.79
CA PRO A 370 -11.37 9.13 21.60
C PRO A 370 -9.85 9.27 21.42
N PHE A 371 -9.42 10.47 21.07
CA PHE A 371 -8.00 10.81 20.94
C PHE A 371 -7.55 11.67 22.12
N ILE A 372 -6.33 11.41 22.59
CA ILE A 372 -5.56 12.34 23.42
C ILE A 372 -4.92 13.36 22.48
N TYR A 373 -5.23 14.63 22.69
CA TYR A 373 -4.62 15.74 21.95
C TYR A 373 -3.48 16.32 22.78
N ARG A 374 -2.31 16.41 22.16
CA ARG A 374 -1.09 16.88 22.81
C ARG A 374 -1.14 18.39 22.97
N LYS A 375 -0.58 18.88 24.07
CA LYS A 375 -0.31 20.31 24.21
C LYS A 375 0.76 20.73 23.21
N SER A 376 0.57 21.91 22.63
CA SER A 376 1.50 22.54 21.69
C SER A 376 2.22 23.71 22.34
N TRP A 377 3.52 23.83 22.09
CA TRP A 377 4.34 24.97 22.49
C TRP A 377 5.00 25.61 21.28
N ASP A 378 5.16 26.93 21.32
CA ASP A 378 5.92 27.74 20.36
C ASP A 378 7.42 27.81 20.70
N ARG A 379 7.80 27.28 21.87
CA ARG A 379 9.17 27.11 22.35
C ARG A 379 9.43 25.69 22.82
N LEU A 380 10.70 25.34 23.01
CA LEU A 380 11.06 24.09 23.64
C LEU A 380 10.41 24.00 25.05
N PRO A 381 9.64 22.94 25.35
CA PRO A 381 9.02 22.77 26.65
C PRO A 381 10.08 22.47 27.71
N SER A 382 9.85 22.97 28.92
CA SER A 382 10.65 22.63 30.09
C SER A 382 10.37 21.19 30.53
N LYS A 383 11.28 20.60 31.31
CA LYS A 383 11.09 19.25 31.86
C LYS A 383 9.81 19.13 32.68
N VAL A 384 9.49 20.14 33.50
CA VAL A 384 8.27 20.17 34.32
C VAL A 384 7.02 20.17 33.42
N GLU A 385 7.04 20.89 32.30
CA GLU A 385 5.92 20.89 31.36
C GLU A 385 5.72 19.51 30.70
N LEU A 386 6.82 18.80 30.39
CA LEU A 386 6.76 17.43 29.86
C LEU A 386 6.28 16.42 30.90
N ASP A 387 6.74 16.56 32.15
CA ASP A 387 6.35 15.68 33.27
C ASP A 387 4.86 15.84 33.65
N LEU A 388 4.23 16.96 33.28
CA LEU A 388 2.80 17.25 33.50
C LEU A 388 1.89 16.75 32.37
N GLU A 389 2.43 16.23 31.27
CA GLU A 389 1.60 15.68 30.19
C GLU A 389 0.86 14.42 30.67
N PRO A 390 -0.40 14.22 30.25
CA PRO A 390 -1.24 13.11 30.74
C PRO A 390 -0.81 11.74 30.22
N MET A 391 0.21 11.68 29.35
CA MET A 391 0.70 10.48 28.71
C MET A 391 2.21 10.33 28.92
N PRO A 392 2.72 9.09 29.06
CA PRO A 392 4.14 8.82 28.98
C PRO A 392 4.76 9.42 27.72
N ASN A 393 5.84 10.17 27.91
CA ASN A 393 6.61 10.77 26.83
C ASN A 393 8.11 10.52 27.03
N ASP A 394 8.83 10.31 25.93
CA ASP A 394 10.27 10.00 25.91
C ASP A 394 11.10 11.11 25.24
N GLY A 395 10.49 12.27 24.98
CA GLY A 395 11.18 13.41 24.40
C GLY A 395 10.24 14.44 23.80
N VAL A 396 10.80 15.26 22.90
CA VAL A 396 10.09 16.34 22.22
C VAL A 396 10.13 16.09 20.72
N VAL A 397 9.02 16.37 20.04
CA VAL A 397 9.00 16.52 18.59
C VAL A 397 8.71 17.97 18.23
N LEU A 398 9.41 18.49 17.23
CA LEU A 398 9.15 19.75 16.58
C LEU A 398 8.51 19.47 15.22
N THR A 399 7.30 19.97 15.02
CA THR A 399 6.55 19.85 13.76
C THR A 399 6.55 21.20 13.06
N ASN A 400 6.83 21.22 11.76
CA ASN A 400 6.68 22.42 10.94
C ASN A 400 5.90 22.08 9.66
N LYS A 401 5.75 23.00 8.70
CA LYS A 401 4.98 22.70 7.47
C LYS A 401 5.57 21.57 6.61
N PHE A 402 6.85 21.24 6.81
CA PHE A 402 7.61 20.36 5.92
C PHE A 402 7.90 18.98 6.52
N ARG A 403 8.16 18.91 7.82
CA ARG A 403 8.68 17.72 8.50
C ARG A 403 8.33 17.67 9.99
N THR A 404 8.48 16.48 10.54
CA THR A 404 8.53 16.24 11.98
C THR A 404 9.97 15.92 12.37
N MET A 405 10.51 16.68 13.32
CA MET A 405 11.84 16.47 13.87
C MET A 405 11.69 15.97 15.29
N ARG A 406 12.39 14.90 15.64
CA ARG A 406 12.44 14.35 16.98
C ARG A 406 13.74 14.82 17.63
N LEU A 407 13.62 15.57 18.71
CA LEU A 407 14.77 15.94 19.53
C LEU A 407 15.26 14.68 20.25
N LYS A 408 16.26 14.03 19.66
CA LYS A 408 16.83 12.78 20.15
C LYS A 408 18.32 12.78 19.86
N GLN A 409 19.11 12.47 20.90
CA GLN A 409 20.53 12.20 20.72
C GLN A 409 20.70 10.97 19.81
N PRO A 410 21.56 11.02 18.79
CA PRO A 410 21.80 9.86 17.94
C PRO A 410 22.23 8.66 18.78
N THR A 411 21.54 7.53 18.62
CA THR A 411 21.87 6.27 19.28
C THR A 411 22.32 5.23 18.28
N ILE A 412 23.20 4.32 18.73
CA ILE A 412 23.62 3.15 17.96
C ILE A 412 23.50 1.90 18.83
N ASP A 413 23.08 0.79 18.25
CA ASP A 413 23.10 -0.50 18.94
C ASP A 413 24.37 -1.28 18.58
N LEU A 414 25.17 -1.63 19.58
CA LEU A 414 26.43 -2.35 19.43
C LEU A 414 26.41 -3.67 20.22
N LEU A 415 27.02 -4.71 19.67
CA LEU A 415 27.15 -6.02 20.32
C LEU A 415 28.43 -6.04 21.14
N TYR A 416 28.31 -6.28 22.44
CA TYR A 416 29.48 -6.47 23.30
C TYR A 416 30.01 -7.89 23.17
N MET A 417 31.26 -8.03 22.72
CA MET A 417 31.95 -9.30 22.52
C MET A 417 33.47 -9.11 22.62
N ASP A 418 34.15 -9.98 23.35
CA ASP A 418 35.60 -10.00 23.59
C ASP A 418 36.15 -8.67 24.15
N GLY A 419 35.40 -8.03 25.05
CA GLY A 419 35.79 -6.73 25.61
C GLY A 419 35.55 -5.54 24.67
N LYS A 420 34.95 -5.76 23.51
CA LYS A 420 34.74 -4.76 22.46
C LYS A 420 33.26 -4.57 22.16
N LEU A 421 32.91 -3.37 21.70
CA LEU A 421 31.60 -3.06 21.15
C LEU A 421 31.66 -3.10 19.62
N ASN A 422 30.78 -3.89 19.02
CA ASN A 422 30.86 -4.27 17.62
C ASN A 422 29.59 -3.90 16.83
N GLY A 423 29.78 -3.49 15.58
CA GLY A 423 28.74 -3.36 14.55
C GLY A 423 28.71 -4.56 13.60
N ILE A 424 27.85 -4.53 12.58
CA ILE A 424 27.84 -5.54 11.51
C ILE A 424 28.09 -4.92 10.13
N ASP A 425 29.04 -5.44 9.36
CA ASP A 425 29.32 -5.01 7.98
C ASP A 425 29.23 -6.22 7.03
N ASN A 426 28.26 -6.22 6.12
CA ASN A 426 28.01 -7.31 5.18
C ASN A 426 27.95 -8.71 5.84
N GLY A 427 27.38 -8.80 7.04
CA GLY A 427 27.25 -10.05 7.80
C GLY A 427 28.44 -10.36 8.73
N ILE A 428 29.51 -9.56 8.68
CA ILE A 428 30.72 -9.73 9.49
C ILE A 428 30.67 -8.78 10.69
N ILE A 429 30.88 -9.30 11.90
CA ILE A 429 30.97 -8.49 13.12
C ILE A 429 32.28 -7.68 13.08
N THR A 430 32.17 -6.36 13.24
CA THR A 430 33.29 -5.41 13.08
C THR A 430 33.40 -4.54 14.33
N GLU A 431 34.60 -4.47 14.90
CA GLU A 431 34.90 -3.63 16.07
C GLU A 431 34.63 -2.15 15.80
N VAL A 432 34.01 -1.47 16.77
CA VAL A 432 33.72 -0.03 16.72
C VAL A 432 34.49 0.72 17.81
N THR A 433 34.46 0.22 19.05
CA THR A 433 35.13 0.83 20.21
C THR A 433 35.35 -0.20 21.33
N ASP A 434 36.19 0.12 22.30
CA ASP A 434 36.30 -0.63 23.55
C ASP A 434 34.99 -0.58 24.35
N GLY A 435 34.61 -1.70 24.96
CA GLY A 435 33.50 -1.77 25.92
C GLY A 435 34.00 -1.75 27.37
N SER A 436 33.06 -1.70 28.31
CA SER A 436 33.38 -1.81 29.74
C SER A 436 33.45 -3.30 30.13
N PRO A 437 34.42 -3.72 30.97
CA PRO A 437 34.47 -5.10 31.47
C PRO A 437 33.25 -5.51 32.31
N GLU A 438 32.41 -4.56 32.72
CA GLU A 438 31.15 -4.80 33.42
C GLU A 438 29.97 -5.12 32.48
N MET A 439 30.16 -4.99 31.16
CA MET A 439 29.14 -5.35 30.18
C MET A 439 29.01 -6.87 30.07
N GLU A 440 27.79 -7.34 29.84
CA GLU A 440 27.45 -8.73 29.65
C GLU A 440 27.79 -9.16 28.22
N GLU A 441 28.54 -10.25 28.11
CA GLU A 441 28.96 -10.85 26.83
C GLU A 441 27.75 -11.21 25.96
N ASP A 442 27.92 -11.19 24.64
CA ASP A 442 26.89 -11.53 23.65
C ASP A 442 25.60 -10.69 23.74
N THR A 443 25.68 -9.52 24.39
CA THR A 443 24.53 -8.63 24.60
C THR A 443 24.61 -7.39 23.72
N VAL A 444 23.49 -7.02 23.11
CA VAL A 444 23.37 -5.77 22.35
C VAL A 444 23.04 -4.61 23.29
N TYR A 445 23.79 -3.52 23.19
CA TYR A 445 23.63 -2.29 23.96
C TYR A 445 23.26 -1.12 23.05
N GLU A 446 22.23 -0.37 23.39
CA GLU A 446 21.95 0.95 22.82
C GLU A 446 22.81 2.00 23.51
N MET A 447 23.64 2.69 22.73
CA MET A 447 24.60 3.70 23.19
C MET A 447 24.25 5.07 22.61
N ASP A 448 24.41 6.13 23.40
CA ASP A 448 24.31 7.52 22.94
C ASP A 448 25.62 7.96 22.27
N LEU A 449 25.52 8.73 21.18
CA LEU A 449 26.65 9.39 20.54
C LEU A 449 26.68 10.86 20.93
N VAL A 450 27.75 11.27 21.62
CA VAL A 450 27.91 12.64 22.11
C VAL A 450 29.19 13.23 21.54
N LYS A 451 29.10 14.40 20.93
CA LYS A 451 30.27 15.18 20.53
C LYS A 451 30.85 15.90 21.75
N ASP A 452 32.09 15.58 22.07
CA ASP A 452 32.85 16.28 23.08
C ASP A 452 33.06 17.74 22.64
N LYS A 453 32.70 18.69 23.51
CA LYS A 453 32.76 20.12 23.16
C LYS A 453 34.19 20.65 23.10
N GLU A 454 35.13 20.02 23.81
CA GLU A 454 36.52 20.46 23.91
C GLU A 454 37.36 19.84 22.81
N THR A 455 37.23 18.52 22.60
CA THR A 455 38.05 17.80 21.61
C THR A 455 37.39 17.70 20.23
N GLY A 456 36.07 17.87 20.15
CA GLY A 456 35.28 17.63 18.94
C GLY A 456 35.10 16.15 18.60
N GLU A 457 35.63 15.23 19.41
CA GLU A 457 35.54 13.78 19.18
C GLU A 457 34.15 13.25 19.52
N ILE A 458 33.73 12.20 18.83
CA ILE A 458 32.46 11.51 19.12
C ILE A 458 32.71 10.41 20.15
N LYS A 459 32.07 10.52 21.30
CA LYS A 459 32.10 9.53 22.38
C LYS A 459 30.83 8.69 22.36
N VAL A 460 31.00 7.40 22.64
CA VAL A 460 29.92 6.42 22.81
C VAL A 460 29.67 6.27 24.30
N VAL A 461 28.48 6.63 24.78
CA VAL A 461 28.19 6.73 26.23
C VAL A 461 26.84 6.11 26.60
N LYS A 462 26.60 5.96 27.91
CA LYS A 462 25.33 5.49 28.51
C LYS A 462 24.81 4.17 27.92
N PRO A 463 25.52 3.05 28.16
CA PRO A 463 25.07 1.74 27.70
C PRO A 463 23.71 1.36 28.30
N ARG A 464 22.77 0.99 27.43
CA ARG A 464 21.47 0.42 27.80
C ARG A 464 21.29 -0.94 27.15
N GLN A 465 21.14 -2.00 27.94
CA GLN A 465 20.92 -3.35 27.42
C GLN A 465 19.64 -3.42 26.57
N ARG A 466 19.72 -4.15 25.44
CA ARG A 466 18.61 -4.40 24.52
C ARG A 466 18.39 -5.93 24.40
N PRO A 467 17.88 -6.60 25.45
CA PRO A 467 17.87 -8.07 25.53
C PRO A 467 17.07 -8.75 24.40
N LEU A 468 16.09 -8.07 23.82
CA LEU A 468 15.29 -8.59 22.70
C LEU A 468 15.98 -8.43 21.33
N LYS A 469 17.03 -7.60 21.24
CA LYS A 469 17.73 -7.30 20.00
C LYS A 469 18.91 -8.26 19.83
N LYS A 470 18.82 -9.11 18.82
CA LYS A 470 19.83 -10.17 18.57
C LYS A 470 21.05 -9.71 17.77
N LEU A 471 20.94 -8.62 17.03
CA LEU A 471 21.98 -8.16 16.12
C LEU A 471 22.28 -6.67 16.33
N PRO A 472 23.56 -6.25 16.26
CA PRO A 472 23.92 -4.84 16.33
C PRO A 472 23.46 -4.10 15.07
N ASN A 473 23.62 -2.78 15.09
CA ASN A 473 23.42 -1.95 13.91
C ASN A 473 24.46 -2.25 12.82
N SER A 474 24.04 -2.11 11.56
CA SER A 474 24.99 -2.17 10.44
C SER A 474 25.98 -1.01 10.50
N MET A 475 27.21 -1.20 9.99
CA MET A 475 28.21 -0.13 9.92
C MET A 475 27.72 1.09 9.15
N ASP A 476 26.84 0.93 8.15
CA ASP A 476 26.19 2.05 7.47
C ASP A 476 25.28 2.87 8.40
N VAL A 477 24.53 2.23 9.30
CA VAL A 477 23.69 2.91 10.31
C VAL A 477 24.58 3.62 11.33
N ILE A 478 25.62 2.95 11.82
CA ILE A 478 26.57 3.51 12.78
C ILE A 478 27.27 4.74 12.20
N LYS A 479 27.79 4.65 10.98
CA LYS A 479 28.43 5.77 10.27
C LYS A 479 27.47 6.95 10.08
N ARG A 480 26.19 6.71 9.75
CA ARG A 480 25.18 7.78 9.65
C ARG A 480 24.90 8.43 11.00
N ALA A 481 24.82 7.66 12.07
CA ALA A 481 24.59 8.19 13.41
C ALA A 481 25.79 9.02 13.89
N ILE A 482 27.04 8.57 13.64
CA ILE A 482 28.26 9.33 13.92
C ILE A 482 28.31 10.61 13.10
N ALA A 483 27.98 10.55 11.80
CA ALA A 483 27.91 11.74 10.95
C ALA A 483 26.86 12.72 11.49
N SER A 484 25.69 12.22 11.92
CA SER A 484 24.65 13.04 12.53
C SER A 484 25.13 13.73 13.83
N ALA A 485 25.82 12.98 14.69
CA ALA A 485 26.38 13.51 15.93
C ALA A 485 27.53 14.51 15.70
N ASN A 486 28.29 14.37 14.61
CA ASN A 486 29.45 15.22 14.31
C ASN A 486 29.10 16.48 13.52
N ALA A 487 28.10 16.39 12.65
CA ALA A 487 27.74 17.48 11.75
C ALA A 487 27.12 18.64 12.53
N ASP A 488 27.45 19.85 12.07
CA ASP A 488 26.70 21.05 12.45
C ASP A 488 25.24 20.84 12.05
N VAL A 489 24.33 21.20 12.95
CA VAL A 489 22.87 21.10 12.80
C VAL A 489 22.44 21.64 11.45
N ASN A 490 23.03 22.77 11.04
CA ASN A 490 22.76 23.41 9.74
C ASN A 490 23.14 22.55 8.54
N THR A 491 24.24 21.80 8.60
CA THR A 491 24.72 20.99 7.47
C THR A 491 23.85 19.74 7.26
N ASN A 492 23.41 19.11 8.36
CA ASN A 492 22.50 17.96 8.28
C ASN A 492 21.14 18.34 7.70
N MET A 493 20.61 19.53 8.04
CA MET A 493 19.37 20.05 7.47
C MET A 493 19.45 20.18 5.95
N VAL A 494 20.48 20.89 5.49
CA VAL A 494 20.70 21.15 4.06
C VAL A 494 20.78 19.84 3.29
N LEU A 495 21.56 18.87 3.77
CA LEU A 495 21.69 17.57 3.12
C LEU A 495 20.38 16.78 3.11
N PHE A 496 19.61 16.83 4.19
CA PHE A 496 18.31 16.16 4.26
C PHE A 496 17.33 16.77 3.25
N ASP A 497 17.23 18.10 3.22
CA ASP A 497 16.33 18.81 2.31
C ASP A 497 16.72 18.56 0.86
N ILE A 498 18.01 18.63 0.53
CA ILE A 498 18.54 18.26 -0.79
C ILE A 498 18.14 16.84 -1.16
N THR A 499 18.27 15.90 -0.23
CA THR A 499 17.93 14.50 -0.46
C THR A 499 16.42 14.31 -0.68
N SER A 500 15.60 14.90 0.18
CA SER A 500 14.13 14.84 0.11
C SER A 500 13.59 15.45 -1.18
N MET A 501 14.12 16.62 -1.54
CA MET A 501 13.78 17.30 -2.79
C MET A 501 14.23 16.48 -4.00
N SER A 502 15.45 15.95 -3.97
CA SER A 502 15.97 15.09 -5.05
C SER A 502 15.06 13.87 -5.28
N PHE A 503 14.56 13.24 -4.22
CA PHE A 503 13.60 12.14 -4.34
C PHE A 503 12.25 12.58 -4.91
N SER A 504 11.76 13.74 -4.50
CA SER A 504 10.49 14.30 -4.99
C SER A 504 10.58 14.68 -6.47
N MET A 505 11.69 15.29 -6.89
CA MET A 505 11.98 15.61 -8.29
C MET A 505 12.07 14.34 -9.13
N ARG A 506 12.76 13.30 -8.64
CA ARG A 506 12.83 11.99 -9.31
C ARG A 506 11.46 11.39 -9.54
N GLU A 507 10.65 11.31 -8.48
CA GLU A 507 9.29 10.79 -8.57
C GLU A 507 8.48 11.54 -9.63
N ARG A 508 8.58 12.87 -9.65
CA ARG A 508 7.89 13.71 -10.62
C ARG A 508 8.36 13.46 -12.06
N VAL A 509 9.67 13.32 -12.28
CA VAL A 509 10.24 12.96 -13.58
C VAL A 509 9.68 11.63 -14.09
N TYR A 510 9.59 10.61 -13.23
CA TYR A 510 9.00 9.32 -13.62
C TYR A 510 7.50 9.44 -13.90
N GLN A 511 6.74 10.19 -13.09
CA GLN A 511 5.32 10.41 -13.35
C GLN A 511 5.09 11.09 -14.71
N MET A 512 5.91 12.10 -15.05
CA MET A 512 5.85 12.77 -16.34
C MET A 512 6.20 11.83 -17.50
N ALA A 513 7.25 11.03 -17.35
CA ALA A 513 7.62 10.03 -18.35
C ALA A 513 6.53 8.97 -18.55
N GLN A 514 5.95 8.46 -17.46
CA GLN A 514 4.85 7.49 -17.50
C GLN A 514 3.60 8.07 -18.17
N ALA A 515 3.27 9.34 -17.90
CA ALA A 515 2.15 10.02 -18.54
C ALA A 515 2.38 10.27 -20.05
N LYS A 516 3.65 10.41 -20.47
CA LYS A 516 4.03 10.60 -21.88
C LYS A 516 4.07 9.29 -22.67
N ALA A 517 4.40 8.19 -22.00
CA ALA A 517 4.51 6.88 -22.65
C ALA A 517 3.16 6.41 -23.22
N PRO A 518 3.12 5.78 -24.40
CA PRO A 518 1.89 5.27 -24.98
C PRO A 518 1.20 4.25 -24.08
N SER A 519 -0.12 4.31 -23.96
CA SER A 519 -0.91 3.34 -23.18
C SER A 519 -0.72 1.90 -23.66
N THR A 520 -0.48 1.72 -24.96
CA THR A 520 -0.19 0.43 -25.59
C THR A 520 1.22 -0.09 -25.31
N LYS A 521 2.12 0.76 -24.81
CA LYS A 521 3.55 0.46 -24.60
C LYS A 521 4.03 1.11 -23.31
N LYS A 522 3.76 0.43 -22.20
CA LYS A 522 4.23 0.83 -20.87
C LYS A 522 5.72 0.51 -20.71
N LEU A 523 6.58 1.26 -21.39
CA LEU A 523 8.04 1.08 -21.36
C LEU A 523 8.77 2.41 -21.15
N ILE A 524 9.79 2.42 -20.31
CA ILE A 524 10.69 3.57 -20.09
C ILE A 524 12.15 3.11 -20.19
N VAL A 525 13.00 3.90 -20.85
CA VAL A 525 14.46 3.71 -20.81
C VAL A 525 15.04 4.68 -19.77
N THR A 526 15.80 4.17 -18.80
CA THR A 526 16.30 4.96 -17.69
C THR A 526 17.82 4.86 -17.61
N PHE A 527 18.47 6.02 -17.50
CA PHE A 527 19.93 6.18 -17.44
C PHE A 527 20.34 6.67 -16.04
N GLY A 528 21.48 6.19 -15.53
CA GLY A 528 22.03 6.64 -14.25
C GLY A 528 21.42 5.98 -13.01
N VAL A 529 20.91 4.75 -13.14
CA VAL A 529 20.20 4.02 -12.07
C VAL A 529 21.10 3.30 -11.07
N GLY A 530 22.40 3.59 -11.03
CA GLY A 530 23.43 2.77 -10.37
C GLY A 530 23.20 2.45 -8.90
N ARG A 531 22.39 3.27 -8.20
CA ARG A 531 22.04 3.05 -6.78
C ARG A 531 20.66 2.44 -6.56
N PHE A 532 19.91 2.16 -7.63
CA PHE A 532 18.52 1.66 -7.63
C PHE A 532 17.69 2.27 -6.50
N GLN A 533 17.83 3.57 -6.25
CA GLN A 533 17.00 4.22 -5.25
C GLN A 533 15.59 4.43 -5.81
N GLU A 534 15.47 4.42 -7.14
CA GLU A 534 14.25 4.64 -7.91
C GLU A 534 13.45 3.35 -8.18
N TRP A 535 13.85 2.21 -7.61
CA TRP A 535 13.17 0.92 -7.86
C TRP A 535 11.68 0.97 -7.53
N LYS A 536 11.27 1.73 -6.50
CA LYS A 536 9.85 1.91 -6.15
C LYS A 536 9.08 2.60 -7.26
N GLN A 537 9.65 3.64 -7.86
CA GLN A 537 9.08 4.37 -8.98
C GLN A 537 9.01 3.46 -10.21
N MET A 538 10.05 2.65 -10.45
CA MET A 538 10.05 1.65 -11.51
C MET A 538 8.95 0.61 -11.31
N LEU A 539 8.74 0.11 -10.09
CA LEU A 539 7.73 -0.91 -9.82
C LEU A 539 6.29 -0.38 -9.84
N SER A 540 6.09 0.93 -9.73
CA SER A 540 4.77 1.53 -9.78
C SER A 540 4.15 1.44 -11.19
N ASN A 541 2.87 1.12 -11.28
CA ASN A 541 2.02 1.25 -12.47
C ASN A 541 2.23 0.23 -13.61
N GLY A 542 3.00 -0.84 -13.37
CA GLY A 542 3.13 -1.98 -14.30
C GLY A 542 3.90 -1.67 -15.59
N PHE A 543 4.83 -0.73 -15.54
CA PHE A 543 5.74 -0.41 -16.63
C PHE A 543 6.92 -1.39 -16.70
N SER A 544 7.33 -1.77 -17.91
CA SER A 544 8.63 -2.40 -18.16
C SER A 544 9.72 -1.31 -18.26
N TYR A 545 10.97 -1.68 -18.00
CA TYR A 545 12.10 -0.74 -18.00
C TYR A 545 13.34 -1.30 -18.68
N ILE A 546 14.14 -0.41 -19.27
CA ILE A 546 15.53 -0.69 -19.64
C ILE A 546 16.42 0.20 -18.79
N ALA A 547 17.14 -0.40 -17.85
CA ALA A 547 17.97 0.23 -16.84
C ALA A 547 19.45 0.23 -17.26
N ILE A 548 20.05 1.42 -17.43
CA ILE A 548 21.40 1.59 -17.96
C ILE A 548 22.27 2.31 -16.95
N ASP A 549 23.28 1.62 -16.43
CA ASP A 549 24.25 2.22 -15.51
C ASP A 549 25.54 1.35 -15.39
N PRO A 550 26.76 1.94 -15.41
CA PRO A 550 28.00 1.17 -15.26
C PRO A 550 28.18 0.54 -13.85
N GLU A 551 27.58 1.11 -12.82
CA GLU A 551 27.66 0.68 -11.42
C GLU A 551 26.44 -0.13 -10.95
N LEU A 552 25.58 -0.53 -11.88
CA LEU A 552 24.35 -1.26 -11.59
C LEU A 552 24.59 -2.51 -10.72
N ASN A 553 24.01 -2.52 -9.52
CA ASN A 553 24.01 -3.68 -8.63
C ASN A 553 22.76 -4.54 -8.84
N TYR A 554 22.84 -5.52 -9.74
CA TYR A 554 21.71 -6.39 -10.07
C TYR A 554 21.27 -7.28 -8.89
N SER A 555 22.18 -7.63 -7.97
CA SER A 555 21.85 -8.48 -6.81
C SER A 555 20.87 -7.79 -5.85
N ASP A 556 20.96 -6.46 -5.71
CA ASP A 556 20.02 -5.67 -4.94
C ASP A 556 18.67 -5.55 -5.64
N LEU A 557 18.67 -5.46 -6.97
CA LEU A 557 17.45 -5.41 -7.78
C LEU A 557 16.64 -6.71 -7.63
N GLU A 558 17.32 -7.87 -7.74
CA GLU A 558 16.71 -9.19 -7.60
C GLU A 558 16.09 -9.40 -6.22
N LYS A 559 16.80 -9.00 -5.15
CA LYS A 559 16.29 -9.08 -3.77
C LYS A 559 15.03 -8.24 -3.56
N ARG A 560 14.92 -7.08 -4.22
CA ARG A 560 13.85 -6.09 -3.99
C ARG A 560 12.64 -6.29 -4.90
N ALA A 561 12.79 -6.90 -6.07
CA ALA A 561 11.74 -6.98 -7.08
C ALA A 561 11.15 -8.40 -7.25
N LYS A 562 10.64 -9.00 -6.16
CA LYS A 562 10.10 -10.38 -6.13
C LYS A 562 8.97 -10.69 -7.14
N ARG A 563 8.37 -9.68 -7.77
CA ARG A 563 7.24 -9.82 -8.71
C ARG A 563 7.57 -9.35 -10.13
N VAL A 564 8.84 -9.03 -10.40
CA VAL A 564 9.28 -8.48 -11.67
C VAL A 564 10.34 -9.38 -12.27
N ARG A 565 10.22 -9.62 -13.57
CA ARG A 565 11.22 -10.38 -14.30
C ARG A 565 12.41 -9.47 -14.56
N ILE A 566 13.58 -9.83 -14.05
CA ILE A 566 14.82 -9.08 -14.27
C ILE A 566 15.69 -9.89 -15.24
N LEU A 567 16.12 -9.26 -16.34
CA LEU A 567 16.95 -9.91 -17.35
C LEU A 567 18.11 -9.01 -17.75
N PRO A 568 19.27 -9.57 -18.12
CA PRO A 568 20.32 -8.79 -18.77
C PRO A 568 19.82 -8.30 -20.15
N TYR A 569 20.23 -7.10 -20.53
CA TYR A 569 20.03 -6.58 -21.87
C TYR A 569 21.02 -7.26 -22.83
N ASP A 570 20.51 -7.81 -23.94
CA ASP A 570 21.32 -8.54 -24.92
C ASP A 570 21.73 -7.63 -26.08
N PHE A 571 23.00 -7.23 -26.14
CA PHE A 571 23.52 -6.38 -27.24
C PHE A 571 23.62 -7.10 -28.59
N SER A 572 23.44 -8.43 -28.65
CA SER A 572 23.38 -9.16 -29.92
C SER A 572 21.99 -9.13 -30.55
N THR A 573 20.95 -8.91 -29.74
CA THR A 573 19.57 -8.79 -30.21
C THR A 573 19.21 -7.32 -30.50
N ASN A 574 18.54 -7.07 -31.62
CA ASN A 574 18.07 -5.73 -31.98
C ASN A 574 17.17 -5.12 -30.89
N PHE A 575 17.36 -3.83 -30.59
CA PHE A 575 16.58 -3.08 -29.59
C PHE A 575 15.07 -3.24 -29.79
N ASN A 576 14.56 -3.19 -31.03
CA ASN A 576 13.14 -3.34 -31.32
C ASN A 576 12.59 -4.71 -30.87
N THR A 577 13.35 -5.78 -31.07
CA THR A 577 12.95 -7.14 -30.68
C THR A 577 12.85 -7.27 -29.16
N GLN A 578 13.81 -6.70 -28.43
CA GLN A 578 13.79 -6.70 -26.97
C GLN A 578 12.67 -5.81 -26.40
N VAL A 579 12.41 -4.66 -27.02
CA VAL A 579 11.27 -3.79 -26.67
C VAL A 579 9.96 -4.53 -26.83
N LEU A 580 9.76 -5.22 -27.95
CA LEU A 580 8.54 -5.98 -28.21
C LEU A 580 8.36 -7.09 -27.18
N SER A 581 9.41 -7.85 -26.86
CA SER A 581 9.34 -8.98 -25.92
C SER A 581 8.99 -8.56 -24.49
N ILE A 582 9.41 -7.38 -24.04
CA ILE A 582 9.10 -6.88 -22.69
C ILE A 582 7.83 -6.03 -22.62
N SER A 583 7.31 -5.59 -23.77
CA SER A 583 6.09 -4.77 -23.83
C SER A 583 4.79 -5.58 -23.77
N SER A 584 4.83 -6.86 -24.15
CA SER A 584 3.65 -7.74 -24.26
C SER A 584 3.42 -8.64 -23.03
N GLY A 585 4.29 -8.58 -22.03
CA GLY A 585 4.33 -9.55 -20.94
C GLY A 585 4.15 -8.97 -19.53
N ALA A 586 4.43 -9.82 -18.54
CA ALA A 586 4.58 -9.37 -17.16
C ALA A 586 5.67 -8.29 -17.06
N GLN A 587 5.54 -7.44 -16.05
CA GLN A 587 6.48 -6.36 -15.78
C GLN A 587 7.93 -6.87 -15.82
N THR A 588 8.74 -6.33 -16.72
CA THR A 588 10.11 -6.78 -16.98
C THR A 588 11.09 -5.62 -16.92
N VAL A 589 12.24 -5.83 -16.27
CA VAL A 589 13.37 -4.89 -16.23
C VAL A 589 14.55 -5.53 -16.96
N LEU A 590 14.93 -4.95 -18.09
CA LEU A 590 16.20 -5.23 -18.75
C LEU A 590 17.28 -4.37 -18.11
N TRP A 591 18.43 -4.93 -17.74
CA TRP A 591 19.55 -4.16 -17.20
C TRP A 591 20.77 -4.22 -18.12
N ALA A 592 21.42 -3.09 -18.34
CA ALA A 592 22.63 -2.95 -19.15
C ALA A 592 23.73 -2.29 -18.31
N LYS A 593 24.72 -3.07 -17.89
CA LYS A 593 25.85 -2.58 -17.10
C LYS A 593 26.92 -1.93 -17.98
N CYS A 594 26.66 -0.71 -18.44
CA CYS A 594 27.53 0.03 -19.36
C CYS A 594 27.30 1.54 -19.25
N THR A 595 28.16 2.34 -19.87
CA THR A 595 27.94 3.79 -19.97
C THR A 595 26.77 4.11 -20.92
N SER A 596 26.15 5.26 -20.71
CA SER A 596 25.01 5.70 -21.54
C SER A 596 25.39 5.87 -23.01
N GLU A 597 26.58 6.40 -23.29
CA GLU A 597 27.11 6.57 -24.65
C GLU A 597 27.33 5.22 -25.33
N TYR A 598 27.87 4.24 -24.61
CA TYR A 598 28.08 2.90 -25.15
C TYR A 598 26.74 2.26 -25.52
N PHE A 599 25.73 2.39 -24.64
CA PHE A 599 24.39 1.89 -24.92
C PHE A 599 23.80 2.51 -26.19
N ILE A 600 23.81 3.85 -26.31
CA ILE A 600 23.29 4.54 -27.50
C ILE A 600 24.00 4.07 -28.77
N ARG A 601 25.34 4.00 -28.75
CA ARG A 601 26.14 3.59 -29.93
C ARG A 601 25.95 2.13 -30.30
N LYS A 602 25.82 1.23 -29.31
CA LYS A 602 25.78 -0.21 -29.56
C LYS A 602 24.36 -0.71 -29.84
N ALA A 603 23.37 -0.23 -29.10
CA ALA A 603 21.98 -0.65 -29.27
C ALA A 603 21.24 0.16 -30.36
N MET A 604 21.75 1.34 -30.73
CA MET A 604 21.13 2.29 -31.67
C MET A 604 19.63 2.51 -31.39
N PRO A 605 19.24 2.85 -30.14
CA PRO A 605 17.83 2.79 -29.72
C PRO A 605 17.02 4.02 -30.16
N THR A 606 17.68 5.13 -30.50
CA THR A 606 17.09 6.48 -30.60
C THR A 606 15.91 6.56 -31.57
N MET A 607 16.08 6.10 -32.81
CA MET A 607 15.03 6.11 -33.84
C MET A 607 13.82 5.26 -33.43
N ILE A 608 14.06 4.09 -32.79
CA ILE A 608 12.98 3.22 -32.33
C ILE A 608 12.25 3.86 -31.15
N MET A 609 12.99 4.44 -30.20
CA MET A 609 12.40 5.15 -29.07
C MET A 609 11.51 6.29 -29.54
N ALA A 610 11.98 7.12 -30.48
CA ALA A 610 11.21 8.22 -31.04
C ALA A 610 9.95 7.72 -31.77
N ARG A 611 10.11 6.74 -32.68
CA ARG A 611 8.98 6.17 -33.44
C ARG A 611 7.94 5.51 -32.55
N GLN A 612 8.35 4.91 -31.43
CA GLN A 612 7.47 4.20 -30.51
C GLN A 612 7.01 5.05 -29.33
N GLY A 613 7.42 6.31 -29.22
CA GLY A 613 7.10 7.17 -28.09
C GLY A 613 7.67 6.69 -26.76
N ILE A 614 8.78 5.95 -26.75
CA ILE A 614 9.40 5.43 -25.52
C ILE A 614 10.23 6.58 -24.89
N PRO A 615 9.85 7.08 -23.70
CA PRO A 615 10.58 8.17 -23.07
C PRO A 615 11.91 7.71 -22.47
N ALA A 616 12.86 8.63 -22.42
CA ALA A 616 14.11 8.49 -21.70
C ALA A 616 14.06 9.25 -20.36
N VAL A 617 14.47 8.61 -19.28
CA VAL A 617 14.54 9.18 -17.92
C VAL A 617 15.99 9.26 -17.45
N PHE A 618 16.37 10.43 -16.93
CA PHE A 618 17.64 10.72 -16.28
C PHE A 618 17.36 11.10 -14.82
N SER A 619 17.22 10.09 -13.95
CA SER A 619 16.72 10.27 -12.59
C SER A 619 17.69 11.06 -11.69
N PHE A 620 18.98 11.08 -12.01
CA PHE A 620 19.92 11.92 -11.30
C PHE A 620 21.13 12.26 -12.18
N SER A 621 21.72 13.43 -11.91
CA SER A 621 22.96 13.90 -12.55
C SER A 621 22.90 13.92 -14.09
N ILE A 622 21.96 14.72 -14.62
CA ILE A 622 21.90 15.14 -16.04
C ILE A 622 23.28 15.55 -16.59
N SER A 623 24.14 16.07 -15.72
CA SER A 623 25.55 16.37 -15.92
C SER A 623 26.36 15.30 -16.64
N TYR A 624 26.16 14.03 -16.30
CA TYR A 624 26.87 12.91 -16.96
C TYR A 624 26.30 12.54 -18.32
N HIS A 625 25.10 13.03 -18.64
CA HIS A 625 24.31 12.54 -19.76
C HIS A 625 24.04 13.60 -20.82
N VAL A 626 24.66 14.78 -20.72
CA VAL A 626 24.47 15.91 -21.65
C VAL A 626 24.56 15.47 -23.11
N GLN A 627 25.61 14.70 -23.47
CA GLN A 627 25.81 14.25 -24.84
C GLN A 627 24.70 13.30 -25.30
N VAL A 628 24.33 12.33 -24.45
CA VAL A 628 23.26 11.36 -24.72
C VAL A 628 21.90 12.04 -24.83
N ILE A 629 21.61 13.01 -23.97
CA ILE A 629 20.39 13.83 -24.02
C ILE A 629 20.31 14.57 -25.35
N SER A 630 21.41 15.19 -25.81
CA SER A 630 21.45 15.87 -27.10
C SER A 630 21.16 14.92 -28.28
N MET A 631 21.75 13.73 -28.27
CA MET A 631 21.50 12.70 -29.30
C MET A 631 20.04 12.26 -29.32
N LEU A 632 19.47 11.92 -28.16
CA LEU A 632 18.08 11.48 -28.04
C LEU A 632 17.09 12.53 -28.55
N ARG A 633 17.33 13.80 -28.20
CA ARG A 633 16.42 14.89 -28.58
C ARG A 633 16.52 15.29 -30.03
N THR A 634 17.71 15.19 -30.63
CA THR A 634 17.89 15.38 -32.08
C THR A 634 17.01 14.40 -32.87
N GLU A 635 16.83 13.19 -32.34
CA GLU A 635 15.99 12.14 -32.91
C GLU A 635 14.51 12.25 -32.49
N GLY A 636 14.13 13.26 -31.70
CA GLY A 636 12.74 13.47 -31.26
C GLY A 636 12.29 12.56 -30.12
N VAL A 637 13.20 11.95 -29.36
CA VAL A 637 12.86 11.18 -28.16
C VAL A 637 12.47 12.13 -27.03
N ALA A 638 11.34 11.86 -26.38
CA ALA A 638 10.94 12.60 -25.18
C ALA A 638 11.91 12.31 -24.03
N THR A 639 12.48 13.36 -23.44
CA THR A 639 13.50 13.24 -22.39
C THR A 639 13.04 13.93 -21.12
N PHE A 640 13.14 13.22 -20.00
CA PHE A 640 12.80 13.71 -18.68
C PHE A 640 14.00 13.52 -17.75
N GLY A 641 14.26 14.49 -16.89
CA GLY A 641 15.35 14.34 -15.92
C GLY A 641 15.34 15.41 -14.85
N CYS A 642 16.17 15.24 -13.83
CA CYS A 642 16.34 16.25 -12.79
C CYS A 642 17.79 16.33 -12.31
N GLY A 643 18.19 17.48 -11.78
CA GLY A 643 19.53 17.71 -11.27
C GLY A 643 19.72 19.12 -10.72
N PHE A 644 20.98 19.54 -10.61
CA PHE A 644 21.36 20.89 -10.19
C PHE A 644 22.22 21.55 -11.28
N VAL A 645 21.98 22.84 -11.53
CA VAL A 645 22.85 23.66 -12.39
C VAL A 645 23.87 24.43 -11.57
N HIS A 646 24.94 24.85 -12.24
CA HIS A 646 26.12 25.42 -11.60
C HIS A 646 26.44 26.81 -12.14
N ASP A 647 25.49 27.49 -12.81
CA ASP A 647 25.72 28.76 -13.52
C ASP A 647 26.43 29.85 -12.69
N SER A 648 26.26 29.84 -11.36
CA SER A 648 26.87 30.78 -10.42
C SER A 648 28.22 30.36 -9.83
N MET A 649 28.75 29.18 -10.18
CA MET A 649 29.98 28.63 -9.62
C MET A 649 31.16 28.76 -10.60
N SER A 650 32.35 29.09 -10.09
CA SER A 650 33.61 29.05 -10.84
C SER A 650 34.49 27.92 -10.29
N GLY A 651 34.56 26.77 -10.97
CA GLY A 651 35.38 25.62 -10.57
C GLY A 651 34.66 24.26 -10.69
N THR A 652 35.29 23.19 -10.20
CA THR A 652 34.71 21.84 -10.10
C THR A 652 33.80 21.72 -8.87
N VAL A 653 32.70 20.99 -8.98
CA VAL A 653 31.73 20.79 -7.88
C VAL A 653 31.90 19.39 -7.29
N GLY A 654 32.19 19.37 -5.98
CA GLY A 654 32.48 18.15 -5.23
C GLY A 654 33.74 18.31 -4.40
N ARG A 655 33.82 17.59 -3.27
CA ARG A 655 35.09 17.39 -2.57
C ARG A 655 35.72 16.12 -3.12
N GLU A 656 37.04 16.14 -3.35
CA GLU A 656 37.77 14.88 -3.51
C GLU A 656 37.50 13.99 -2.29
N PRO A 657 37.47 12.65 -2.46
CA PRO A 657 37.23 11.75 -1.35
C PRO A 657 38.21 12.03 -0.21
N VAL A 658 37.70 12.26 1.00
CA VAL A 658 38.57 12.56 2.16
C VAL A 658 39.08 11.24 2.69
N THR A 659 40.35 10.93 2.42
CA THR A 659 41.00 9.74 2.97
C THR A 659 41.40 10.01 4.43
N MET A 660 40.74 9.36 5.38
CA MET A 660 41.22 9.31 6.76
C MET A 660 42.12 8.09 6.95
N THR A 661 43.30 8.37 7.48
CA THR A 661 44.25 7.35 7.92
C THR A 661 44.18 7.23 9.44
N VAL A 662 43.62 6.13 9.95
CA VAL A 662 43.59 5.89 11.40
C VAL A 662 44.88 5.20 11.81
N LYS A 663 45.74 5.89 12.57
CA LYS A 663 46.92 5.28 13.18
C LYS A 663 46.54 4.69 14.54
N ASN A 664 46.56 3.37 14.63
CA ASN A 664 46.35 2.69 15.90
C ASN A 664 47.64 2.76 16.73
N ALA A 665 47.62 3.51 17.84
CA ALA A 665 48.81 3.72 18.68
C ALA A 665 49.18 2.49 19.54
N SER A 666 48.34 1.45 19.58
CA SER A 666 48.40 0.46 20.67
C SER A 666 49.16 -0.84 20.39
N ARG A 667 49.59 -1.16 19.17
CA ARG A 667 50.44 -2.36 18.92
C ARG A 667 51.39 -2.11 17.76
N GLY A 668 52.70 -2.33 17.98
CA GLY A 668 53.83 -2.03 17.09
C GLY A 668 53.88 -2.73 15.71
N THR A 669 52.74 -3.01 15.10
CA THR A 669 52.62 -3.31 13.67
C THR A 669 51.54 -2.39 13.10
N SER A 670 51.96 -1.37 12.36
CA SER A 670 51.09 -0.37 11.76
C SER A 670 50.23 -1.00 10.67
N LYS A 671 49.03 -1.50 11.03
CA LYS A 671 47.97 -1.69 10.03
C LYS A 671 47.35 -0.33 9.74
N GLU A 672 47.71 0.22 8.61
CA GLU A 672 47.12 1.44 8.08
C GLU A 672 45.69 1.13 7.63
N VAL A 673 44.69 1.59 8.38
CA VAL A 673 43.30 1.53 7.94
C VAL A 673 42.99 2.82 7.21
N VAL A 674 43.00 2.72 5.88
CA VAL A 674 42.65 3.79 4.95
C VAL A 674 41.15 3.75 4.74
N SER A 675 40.41 4.74 5.27
CA SER A 675 38.97 4.87 5.07
C SER A 675 38.70 6.12 4.23
N THR A 676 38.01 5.96 3.11
CA THR A 676 37.71 7.06 2.20
C THR A 676 36.30 7.59 2.46
N PHE A 677 36.18 8.87 2.80
CA PHE A 677 34.93 9.56 3.10
C PHE A 677 34.37 10.26 1.85
N GLY A 678 33.06 10.09 1.64
CA GLY A 678 32.35 10.48 0.42
C GLY A 678 32.08 9.27 -0.46
N LYS A 679 30.83 8.80 -0.54
CA LYS A 679 30.41 7.69 -1.43
C LYS A 679 30.41 8.09 -2.92
N SER A 680 30.79 9.32 -3.25
CA SER A 680 30.84 9.83 -4.62
C SER A 680 32.30 9.92 -5.05
N THR A 681 32.78 8.92 -5.79
CA THR A 681 33.97 9.03 -6.65
C THR A 681 33.75 10.03 -7.82
N TYR A 682 32.55 10.58 -7.90
CA TYR A 682 32.03 11.39 -8.99
C TYR A 682 32.17 12.87 -8.64
N VAL A 683 33.18 13.51 -9.23
CA VAL A 683 33.18 14.97 -9.42
C VAL A 683 32.11 15.25 -10.45
N GLU A 684 30.97 15.80 -10.03
CA GLU A 684 29.84 16.04 -10.93
C GLU A 684 30.27 17.03 -12.03
N PRO A 685 30.11 16.67 -13.33
CA PRO A 685 30.41 17.58 -14.41
C PRO A 685 29.60 18.86 -14.26
N PHE A 686 30.25 19.97 -14.53
CA PHE A 686 29.61 21.27 -14.48
C PHE A 686 28.50 21.36 -15.55
N VAL A 687 27.29 21.68 -15.11
CA VAL A 687 26.15 21.90 -16.00
C VAL A 687 25.70 23.34 -15.91
N LYS A 688 25.65 24.03 -17.05
CA LYS A 688 24.98 25.31 -17.19
C LYS A 688 23.57 25.09 -17.69
N MET A 689 22.67 26.01 -17.34
CA MET A 689 21.31 26.01 -17.87
C MET A 689 21.28 26.01 -19.41
N SER A 690 22.24 26.70 -20.03
CA SER A 690 22.40 26.77 -21.48
C SER A 690 22.91 25.48 -22.13
N THR A 691 23.54 24.58 -21.37
CA THR A 691 24.14 23.35 -21.91
C THR A 691 23.09 22.30 -22.30
N VAL A 692 21.94 22.28 -21.63
CA VAL A 692 20.86 21.32 -21.90
C VAL A 692 19.57 22.10 -22.15
N LYS A 693 19.12 22.12 -23.42
CA LYS A 693 17.88 22.82 -23.81
C LYS A 693 16.68 22.30 -22.99
N GLY A 694 15.71 23.14 -22.66
CA GLY A 694 14.49 22.70 -21.95
C GLY A 694 14.71 22.24 -20.50
N LEU A 695 15.88 22.53 -19.91
CA LEU A 695 15.93 22.67 -18.46
C LEU A 695 15.06 23.87 -18.05
N VAL A 696 14.36 23.73 -16.93
CA VAL A 696 13.67 24.81 -16.22
C VAL A 696 13.94 24.67 -14.72
N LEU A 697 13.91 25.79 -13.99
CA LEU A 697 14.09 25.77 -12.55
C LEU A 697 12.87 25.11 -11.89
N VAL A 698 13.09 24.33 -10.83
CA VAL A 698 12.02 23.67 -10.08
C VAL A 698 11.08 24.71 -9.48
N LYS A 699 11.62 25.83 -8.98
CA LYS A 699 10.82 26.94 -8.43
C LYS A 699 9.79 27.51 -9.39
N ASP A 700 10.11 27.54 -10.69
CA ASP A 700 9.27 28.14 -11.73
C ASP A 700 8.28 27.12 -12.32
N SER A 701 8.65 25.84 -12.34
CA SER A 701 7.91 24.79 -13.05
C SER A 701 7.10 23.86 -12.15
N MET A 702 7.43 23.81 -10.86
CA MET A 702 6.83 22.91 -9.87
C MET A 702 6.63 23.65 -8.54
N PRO A 703 5.74 24.65 -8.50
CA PRO A 703 5.51 25.45 -7.30
C PRO A 703 5.07 24.59 -6.11
N ASP A 704 4.37 23.49 -6.35
CA ASP A 704 3.95 22.51 -5.33
C ASP A 704 5.13 21.78 -4.66
N LEU A 705 6.21 21.55 -5.41
CA LEU A 705 7.46 21.04 -4.84
C LEU A 705 8.22 22.17 -4.14
N TRP A 706 8.29 23.35 -4.78
CA TRP A 706 9.01 24.50 -4.25
C TRP A 706 8.47 25.02 -2.93
N GLU A 707 7.15 24.95 -2.73
CA GLU A 707 6.49 25.28 -1.46
C GLU A 707 7.05 24.49 -0.28
N ARG A 708 7.73 23.35 -0.52
CA ARG A 708 8.36 22.50 0.50
C ARG A 708 9.79 22.88 0.83
N VAL A 709 10.37 23.87 0.15
CA VAL A 709 11.75 24.32 0.35
C VAL A 709 11.83 25.21 1.58
N ASP A 710 12.67 24.80 2.53
CA ASP A 710 13.01 25.61 3.70
C ASP A 710 13.88 26.80 3.27
N SER A 711 13.63 28.00 3.83
CA SER A 711 14.39 29.22 3.52
C SER A 711 15.90 29.04 3.74
N ASN A 712 16.30 28.20 4.69
CA ASN A 712 17.71 27.91 4.97
C ASN A 712 18.39 27.10 3.85
N THR A 713 17.61 26.47 2.97
CA THR A 713 18.10 25.67 1.85
C THR A 713 17.81 26.30 0.49
N ALA A 714 17.06 27.41 0.48
CA ALA A 714 16.60 28.09 -0.72
C ALA A 714 17.75 28.43 -1.67
N GLU A 715 18.91 28.87 -1.18
CA GLU A 715 20.06 29.23 -2.03
C GLU A 715 20.58 28.03 -2.87
N ILE A 716 20.63 26.84 -2.28
CA ILE A 716 21.08 25.63 -2.97
C ILE A 716 19.95 25.11 -3.88
N MET A 717 18.72 25.14 -3.38
CA MET A 717 17.55 24.69 -4.13
C MET A 717 17.21 25.58 -5.31
N ASP A 718 17.62 26.85 -5.30
CA ASP A 718 17.42 27.78 -6.42
C ASP A 718 18.10 27.31 -7.72
N ARG A 719 19.01 26.34 -7.58
CA ARG A 719 19.76 25.69 -8.66
C ARG A 719 19.14 24.36 -9.09
N ALA A 720 18.10 23.89 -8.41
CA ALA A 720 17.41 22.65 -8.75
C ALA A 720 16.67 22.84 -10.08
N VAL A 721 16.92 21.92 -11.01
CA VAL A 721 16.33 21.93 -12.34
C VAL A 721 15.60 20.64 -12.66
N ILE A 722 14.57 20.77 -13.48
CA ILE A 722 13.91 19.67 -14.15
C ILE A 722 14.00 19.86 -15.66
N MET A 723 14.18 18.75 -16.36
CA MET A 723 14.13 18.67 -17.80
C MET A 723 12.83 17.99 -18.19
N TYR A 724 12.07 18.62 -19.08
CA TYR A 724 10.98 17.97 -19.79
C TYR A 724 10.89 18.52 -21.21
N SER A 725 10.85 17.63 -22.19
CA SER A 725 10.57 17.98 -23.59
C SER A 725 10.02 16.81 -24.37
#